data_AF-A0A937SX33-F1
#
_entry.id   AF-A0A937SX33-F1
#
_cell.length_a   1.000
_cell.length_b   1.000
_cell.length_c   1.000
_cell.angle_alpha   90.00
_cell.angle_beta   90.00
_cell.angle_gamma   90.00
#
_symmetry.space_group_name_H-M   'P 1'
#
loop_
_entity.id
_entity.type
_entity.pdbx_description
1 polymer ?
#
loop_
_entity_poly.entity_id
_entity_poly.type
_entity_poly.pdbx_seq_one_letter_code
_entity_poly.pdbx_strand_id
1 'polypeptide(L)'
;MLNSRTMFVTVIVVAGAGMPVGESLAQEEWLANGGKADAAIVVGQNTHVLDRWVAGELKRYVKQLSGAELPVVECDRLPAGKTLIALGSPKTNPLVAAAQEQGLVDFDGLKPEGLILKSVKLQGRTAVILGGNDEAGTMYSAYELLERLGIVFQLTNDIIPQKKPDLAVPALDVRMEPQLKYRGMHCCHGLRWHMGLEDFRKHIDQLAKLKLNCLQFYAGMGSPWVEVSYGGKRGDIIYSKESGYVAWDFALSTSGTAKDVRVGRECFPNEYIGPPEFADAQTPEQAFDTARKFLREIIRYAHQRKVQVWLMQGEVPYGPPNLAPAGAKSLHNMYCGVGIAPGDPALLGIWEAAFTSAIDTYPEADAYGVWTSELFLDMGDPKTQELLRQNEAVRQKIPALAEINKRGYYRPSEPKHLTSDLAQVCVTAKLIESVKKRHPKANLGVAVLFRSYLFPALDSLLPKDVWLMSMENWHNTGSVMSFYGDVEDRELIVMPRIDDDGCELHMQMNAMMYDRDEIIPGSAKYGVAGIVGQLNKERGLENNVRYMAEGAWNPQINCRTFYEGLLGRIFGLDARDTLLKAYLMLEENDRELGWHGRSGVFIGYNRFSPVRLPLRTSAARDARSEVQREVLEKEISAAVERQQRWTDMAARYRQALDLLREARPKVLPGAQAELDYVIFKTESFAGYLEVLAAGYEAIATLDRALLLKSSGDEAKTLKQFEAAQAAIYRADRLAQDVARQMIPYADIPTEKYLLFRFNQNVISSIEALARTLRNATAPPALIAHWTFDSANGSTVPFTGDVDGSIVAFDGTLTGTAKIDTGGGALIGAGAYLGAEAPDNDSGITLTGDTVGSDGRARLGDQLDLAGVSSMTFSTWVKSPRASEYGTLLHGYGAAGYRGYGVQTWPSTGQPRYHPGWSESPFYDNGVPGPPNVMDGDWHHLVVTADGTELRFYVDGKTEADWKKTQPAISQGSYTGDRFIGHHVDTEYDTQIVGYLDDMGIWRNKALSATDVALLHGLGRVQGSDLSWLDEGTVLWAGSVGAEATIDGVQWETTSGLNGSLGDWGGSKNGRDGYIVLDASGGGIRMMAN
;
A
#
# COMPACT_ATOMS: atom_id res chain seq x y z
N MET A 1 40.57 31.68 5.04
CA MET A 1 40.39 32.65 6.13
C MET A 1 40.14 34.03 5.54
N LEU A 2 38.91 34.52 5.57
CA LEU A 2 38.52 35.95 5.64
C LEU A 2 36.98 36.04 5.54
N ASN A 3 36.37 36.08 6.73
CA ASN A 3 35.15 36.77 7.17
C ASN A 3 33.98 36.97 6.19
N SER A 4 33.04 36.03 6.25
CA SER A 4 31.61 36.25 6.00
C SER A 4 30.94 36.73 7.29
N ARG A 5 30.42 37.97 7.30
CA ARG A 5 29.51 38.46 8.36
C ARG A 5 28.08 38.37 7.86
N THR A 6 27.40 37.33 8.30
CA THR A 6 25.94 37.16 8.22
C THR A 6 25.29 38.11 9.24
N MET A 7 24.51 39.09 8.78
CA MET A 7 23.65 39.87 9.69
C MET A 7 22.36 39.09 9.94
N PHE A 8 22.24 38.55 11.16
CA PHE A 8 20.98 38.10 11.74
C PHE A 8 20.27 39.31 12.38
N VAL A 9 18.99 39.51 12.05
CA VAL A 9 18.14 40.48 12.74
C VAL A 9 17.56 39.81 13.99
N THR A 10 18.09 40.17 15.15
CA THR A 10 17.52 39.84 16.47
C THR A 10 16.57 40.96 16.87
N VAL A 11 15.28 40.64 17.07
CA VAL A 11 14.33 41.55 17.72
C VAL A 11 14.62 41.52 19.22
N ILE A 12 15.22 42.58 19.76
CA ILE A 12 15.40 42.79 21.19
C ILE A 12 14.26 43.67 21.71
N VAL A 13 13.47 43.14 22.64
CA VAL A 13 12.54 43.92 23.47
C VAL A 13 13.31 44.39 24.71
N VAL A 14 13.47 45.71 24.88
CA VAL A 14 13.98 46.33 26.12
C VAL A 14 12.92 47.28 26.66
N ALA A 15 12.56 47.08 27.93
CA ALA A 15 11.67 47.95 28.69
C ALA A 15 12.47 49.03 29.45
N GLY A 16 12.10 50.30 29.22
CA GLY A 16 11.94 51.38 30.22
C GLY A 16 13.15 52.05 30.90
N ALA A 17 13.43 53.31 30.54
CA ALA A 17 13.53 54.48 31.44
C ALA A 17 13.75 55.77 30.61
N GLY A 18 13.01 56.86 30.88
CA GLY A 18 12.78 57.97 29.94
C GLY A 18 13.66 59.22 30.03
N MET A 19 13.65 60.02 28.96
CA MET A 19 13.37 61.47 28.91
C MET A 19 13.28 61.94 27.43
N PRO A 20 12.58 63.05 27.12
CA PRO A 20 11.94 63.26 25.81
C PRO A 20 12.74 64.22 24.90
N VAL A 21 12.94 63.85 23.63
CA VAL A 21 13.21 64.80 22.53
C VAL A 21 12.59 64.23 21.26
N GLY A 22 11.80 65.05 20.57
CA GLY A 22 11.00 64.63 19.42
C GLY A 22 11.83 64.10 18.26
N GLU A 23 11.73 62.80 18.02
CA GLU A 23 11.79 62.24 16.67
C GLU A 23 10.35 62.00 16.24
N SER A 24 9.96 62.50 15.06
CA SER A 24 8.72 62.03 14.46
C SER A 24 8.89 60.54 14.23
N LEU A 25 8.18 59.71 15.01
CA LEU A 25 8.05 58.28 14.73
C LEU A 25 7.62 58.19 13.26
N ALA A 26 8.49 57.65 12.41
CA ALA A 26 8.15 57.39 11.02
C ALA A 26 6.88 56.55 11.05
N GLN A 27 5.79 57.11 10.53
CA GLN A 27 4.50 56.43 10.53
C GLN A 27 4.68 55.13 9.77
N GLU A 28 4.52 53.97 10.43
CA GLU A 28 4.56 52.68 9.75
C GLU A 28 3.56 52.71 8.60
N GLU A 29 4.01 52.35 7.40
CA GLU A 29 3.19 52.31 6.20
C GLU A 29 2.70 50.89 5.97
N TRP A 30 1.44 50.78 5.55
CA TRP A 30 0.73 49.52 5.56
C TRP A 30 0.29 49.11 4.15
N LEU A 31 0.26 47.80 3.92
CA LEU A 31 -0.55 47.16 2.89
C LEU A 31 -2.00 47.04 3.37
N ALA A 32 -2.17 46.64 4.63
CA ALA A 32 -3.45 46.55 5.33
C ALA A 32 -3.31 47.04 6.77
N ASN A 33 -4.30 47.78 7.26
CA ASN A 33 -4.33 48.33 8.62
C ASN A 33 -5.75 48.15 9.20
N GLY A 34 -5.87 47.46 10.33
CA GLY A 34 -7.14 47.10 10.95
C GLY A 34 -8.03 46.27 10.04
N GLY A 35 -7.45 45.44 9.16
CA GLY A 35 -8.17 44.64 8.17
C GLY A 35 -8.78 45.47 7.03
N LYS A 36 -8.39 46.74 6.89
CA LYS A 36 -8.81 47.63 5.79
C LYS A 36 -7.64 47.86 4.83
N ALA A 37 -7.96 48.04 3.56
CA ALA A 37 -6.96 48.25 2.52
C ALA A 37 -6.29 49.62 2.65
N ASP A 38 -4.99 49.63 2.94
CA ASP A 38 -4.16 50.84 2.99
C ASP A 38 -3.22 50.94 1.78
N ALA A 39 -3.10 49.86 1.01
CA ALA A 39 -2.49 49.84 -0.32
C ALA A 39 -3.51 49.76 -1.47
N ALA A 40 -3.03 50.00 -2.70
CA ALA A 40 -3.71 49.69 -3.95
C ALA A 40 -2.76 48.97 -4.91
N ILE A 41 -3.27 47.96 -5.61
CA ILE A 41 -2.53 47.26 -6.66
C ILE A 41 -2.69 48.06 -7.95
N VAL A 42 -1.57 48.52 -8.51
CA VAL A 42 -1.53 49.37 -9.69
C VAL A 42 -1.01 48.59 -10.88
N VAL A 43 -1.84 48.47 -11.90
CA VAL A 43 -1.47 47.89 -13.19
C VAL A 43 -1.31 49.00 -14.25
N GLY A 44 -0.65 48.70 -15.36
CA GLY A 44 -0.49 49.64 -16.47
C GLY A 44 -1.78 50.00 -17.23
N GLN A 45 -1.67 50.87 -18.23
CA GLN A 45 -2.76 51.13 -19.17
C GLN A 45 -2.91 49.98 -20.17
N ASN A 46 -4.14 49.60 -20.53
CA ASN A 46 -4.42 48.48 -21.45
C ASN A 46 -3.69 47.17 -21.07
N THR A 47 -3.54 46.95 -19.76
CA THR A 47 -2.79 45.84 -19.16
C THR A 47 -3.16 44.48 -19.76
N HIS A 48 -2.13 43.66 -20.03
CA HIS A 48 -2.23 42.28 -20.48
C HIS A 48 -3.15 41.44 -19.57
N VAL A 49 -3.82 40.43 -20.13
CA VAL A 49 -4.78 39.58 -19.38
C VAL A 49 -4.13 38.92 -18.16
N LEU A 50 -2.85 38.52 -18.28
CA LEU A 50 -2.11 37.88 -17.19
C LEU A 50 -1.84 38.83 -16.01
N ASP A 51 -1.38 40.05 -16.27
CA ASP A 51 -1.12 41.04 -15.20
C ASP A 51 -2.38 41.37 -14.38
N ARG A 52 -3.56 41.43 -15.03
CA ARG A 52 -4.84 41.59 -14.31
C ARG A 52 -5.17 40.37 -13.45
N TRP A 53 -4.87 39.16 -13.95
CA TRP A 53 -5.04 37.92 -13.18
C TRP A 53 -4.09 37.89 -11.96
N VAL A 54 -2.82 38.26 -12.14
CA VAL A 54 -1.82 38.35 -11.06
C VAL A 54 -2.25 39.39 -10.01
N ALA A 55 -2.76 40.54 -10.42
CA ALA A 55 -3.35 41.51 -9.50
C ALA A 55 -4.54 40.93 -8.71
N GLY A 56 -5.35 40.10 -9.36
CA GLY A 56 -6.42 39.33 -8.72
C GLY A 56 -5.91 38.34 -7.68
N GLU A 57 -4.81 37.63 -7.97
CA GLU A 57 -4.15 36.72 -7.03
C GLU A 57 -3.62 37.46 -5.81
N LEU A 58 -2.88 38.56 -6.01
CA LEU A 58 -2.41 39.43 -4.91
C LEU A 58 -3.57 39.90 -4.03
N LYS A 59 -4.65 40.39 -4.66
CA LYS A 59 -5.87 40.81 -3.96
C LYS A 59 -6.47 39.66 -3.14
N ARG A 60 -6.58 38.47 -3.72
CA ARG A 60 -7.16 37.27 -3.08
C ARG A 60 -6.34 36.85 -1.85
N TYR A 61 -5.03 36.72 -1.99
CA TYR A 61 -4.17 36.29 -0.89
C TYR A 61 -4.02 37.36 0.19
N VAL A 62 -3.90 38.64 -0.15
CA VAL A 62 -3.86 39.70 0.87
C VAL A 62 -5.17 39.74 1.66
N LYS A 63 -6.32 39.50 1.02
CA LYS A 63 -7.62 39.37 1.71
C LYS A 63 -7.66 38.16 2.65
N GLN A 64 -7.06 37.03 2.27
CA GLN A 64 -6.94 35.88 3.16
C GLN A 64 -6.01 36.17 4.34
N LEU A 65 -4.87 36.82 4.08
CA LEU A 65 -3.86 37.19 5.07
C LEU A 65 -4.32 38.26 6.05
N SER A 66 -5.13 39.24 5.64
CA SER A 66 -5.50 40.39 6.49
C SER A 66 -6.97 40.70 6.61
N GLY A 67 -7.81 40.13 5.76
CA GLY A 67 -9.20 40.56 5.59
C GLY A 67 -9.36 41.81 4.72
N ALA A 68 -8.27 42.51 4.39
CA ALA A 68 -8.32 43.70 3.55
C ALA A 68 -8.44 43.34 2.07
N GLU A 69 -9.42 43.93 1.41
CA GLU A 69 -9.59 43.79 -0.03
C GLU A 69 -8.92 44.98 -0.75
N LEU A 70 -7.71 44.75 -1.27
CA LEU A 70 -6.98 45.80 -1.98
C LEU A 70 -7.70 46.16 -3.30
N PRO A 71 -7.91 47.45 -3.61
CA PRO A 71 -8.41 47.86 -4.91
C PRO A 71 -7.33 47.61 -5.98
N VAL A 72 -7.77 47.13 -7.14
CA VAL A 72 -6.95 47.05 -8.36
C VAL A 72 -7.30 48.25 -9.23
N VAL A 73 -6.31 49.09 -9.53
CA VAL A 73 -6.48 50.34 -10.28
C VAL A 73 -5.48 50.43 -11.43
N GLU A 74 -5.81 51.23 -12.44
CA GLU A 74 -4.88 51.58 -13.51
C GLU A 74 -3.99 52.76 -13.10
N CYS A 75 -2.80 52.86 -13.68
CA CYS A 75 -1.76 53.81 -13.27
C CYS A 75 -2.15 55.29 -13.42
N ASP A 76 -3.21 55.62 -14.13
CA ASP A 76 -3.75 56.98 -14.29
C ASP A 76 -4.89 57.32 -13.32
N ARG A 77 -5.32 56.36 -12.49
CA ARG A 77 -6.41 56.50 -11.50
C ARG A 77 -5.93 56.17 -10.09
N LEU A 78 -4.78 56.72 -9.72
CA LEU A 78 -4.15 56.44 -8.43
C LEU A 78 -5.00 56.97 -7.26
N PRO A 79 -5.34 56.14 -6.25
CA PRO A 79 -6.07 56.59 -5.09
C PRO A 79 -5.19 57.52 -4.24
N ALA A 80 -5.76 58.54 -3.59
CA ALA A 80 -5.01 59.42 -2.70
C ALA A 80 -4.60 58.70 -1.40
N GLY A 81 -3.41 59.01 -0.88
CA GLY A 81 -2.97 58.59 0.47
C GLY A 81 -2.62 57.12 0.70
N LYS A 82 -2.84 56.22 -0.27
CA LYS A 82 -2.54 54.78 -0.12
C LYS A 82 -1.09 54.40 -0.41
N THR A 83 -0.59 53.29 0.08
CA THR A 83 0.62 52.66 -0.51
C THR A 83 0.33 52.17 -1.94
N LEU A 84 1.31 52.24 -2.84
CA LEU A 84 1.17 51.69 -4.20
C LEU A 84 1.87 50.33 -4.29
N ILE A 85 1.25 49.34 -4.92
CA ILE A 85 1.91 48.12 -5.36
C ILE A 85 1.93 48.16 -6.89
N ALA A 86 3.04 48.62 -7.48
CA ALA A 86 3.16 48.76 -8.93
C ALA A 86 3.60 47.42 -9.54
N LEU A 87 2.70 46.80 -10.31
CA LEU A 87 2.94 45.52 -10.96
C LEU A 87 3.34 45.72 -12.43
N GLY A 88 4.43 45.07 -12.86
CA GLY A 88 4.87 45.06 -14.26
C GLY A 88 6.33 45.49 -14.45
N SER A 89 6.70 45.77 -15.70
CA SER A 89 8.03 46.24 -16.10
C SER A 89 7.97 47.72 -16.49
N PRO A 90 9.11 48.41 -16.71
CA PRO A 90 9.13 49.75 -17.29
C PRO A 90 8.36 49.87 -18.61
N LYS A 91 8.24 48.77 -19.39
CA LYS A 91 7.49 48.76 -20.66
C LYS A 91 5.99 48.68 -20.47
N THR A 92 5.52 48.07 -19.37
CA THR A 92 4.10 47.78 -19.15
C THR A 92 3.46 48.67 -18.10
N ASN A 93 4.23 49.28 -17.19
CA ASN A 93 3.72 50.14 -16.13
C ASN A 93 4.52 51.45 -16.00
N PRO A 94 3.91 52.61 -16.30
CA PRO A 94 4.57 53.92 -16.21
C PRO A 94 5.14 54.28 -14.83
N LEU A 95 4.58 53.75 -13.74
CA LEU A 95 5.14 53.97 -12.40
C LEU A 95 6.47 53.24 -12.22
N VAL A 96 6.59 52.04 -12.80
CA VAL A 96 7.82 51.26 -12.78
C VAL A 96 8.87 51.95 -13.67
N ALA A 97 8.46 52.49 -14.82
CA ALA A 97 9.34 53.30 -15.68
C ALA A 97 9.88 54.54 -14.95
N ALA A 98 9.00 55.30 -14.28
CA ALA A 98 9.39 56.48 -13.51
C ALA A 98 10.34 56.12 -12.35
N ALA A 99 10.13 54.97 -11.70
CA ALA A 99 11.03 54.49 -10.66
C ALA A 99 12.41 54.15 -11.22
N GLN A 100 12.49 53.55 -12.42
CA GLN A 100 13.77 53.27 -13.08
C GLN A 100 14.47 54.56 -13.53
N GLU A 101 13.76 55.51 -14.14
CA GLU A 101 14.30 56.81 -14.55
C GLU A 101 14.90 57.61 -13.38
N GLN A 102 14.33 57.46 -12.18
CA GLN A 102 14.83 58.06 -10.95
C GLN A 102 15.96 57.25 -10.29
N GLY A 103 16.38 56.13 -10.88
CA GLY A 103 17.41 55.24 -10.32
C GLY A 103 16.99 54.50 -9.05
N LEU A 104 15.68 54.42 -8.78
CA LEU A 104 15.14 53.74 -7.58
C LEU A 104 15.08 52.22 -7.75
N VAL A 105 15.05 51.74 -8.99
CA VAL A 105 15.04 50.32 -9.37
C VAL A 105 15.80 50.16 -10.67
N ASP A 106 16.40 48.98 -10.88
CA ASP A 106 17.22 48.70 -12.06
C ASP A 106 16.83 47.36 -12.70
N PHE A 107 16.16 47.43 -13.85
CA PHE A 107 15.80 46.27 -14.68
C PHE A 107 16.85 45.96 -15.76
N ASP A 108 17.91 46.76 -15.89
CA ASP A 108 18.90 46.55 -16.94
C ASP A 108 19.62 45.22 -16.74
N GLY A 109 19.82 44.50 -17.85
CA GLY A 109 20.45 43.18 -17.86
C GLY A 109 19.67 42.06 -17.15
N LEU A 110 18.42 42.28 -16.72
CA LEU A 110 17.62 41.26 -16.05
C LEU A 110 17.34 40.10 -17.03
N LYS A 111 17.70 38.87 -16.64
CA LYS A 111 17.46 37.69 -17.48
C LYS A 111 15.97 37.46 -17.75
N PRO A 112 15.59 36.75 -18.83
CA PRO A 112 14.23 36.23 -19.00
C PRO A 112 13.73 35.55 -17.72
N GLU A 113 12.47 35.79 -17.39
CA GLU A 113 11.80 35.35 -16.16
C GLU A 113 12.41 35.84 -14.84
N GLY A 114 13.47 36.66 -14.90
CA GLY A 114 14.04 37.32 -13.72
C GLY A 114 13.04 38.30 -13.10
N LEU A 115 13.15 38.49 -11.79
CA LEU A 115 12.20 39.25 -10.98
C LEU A 115 12.89 40.25 -10.05
N ILE A 116 12.17 41.32 -9.72
CA ILE A 116 12.56 42.38 -8.81
C ILE A 116 11.42 42.69 -7.85
N LEU A 117 11.74 42.79 -6.56
CA LEU A 117 10.86 43.36 -5.54
C LEU A 117 11.60 44.51 -4.85
N LYS A 118 11.02 45.71 -4.86
CA LYS A 118 11.67 46.86 -4.23
C LYS A 118 10.69 47.81 -3.58
N SER A 119 10.97 48.19 -2.33
CA SER A 119 10.20 49.20 -1.61
C SER A 119 10.88 50.56 -1.77
N VAL A 120 10.19 51.53 -2.35
CA VAL A 120 10.76 52.83 -2.73
C VAL A 120 9.84 54.00 -2.35
N LYS A 121 10.39 55.21 -2.29
CA LYS A 121 9.62 56.46 -2.23
C LYS A 121 9.54 57.06 -3.62
N LEU A 122 8.47 56.78 -4.34
CA LEU A 122 8.22 57.33 -5.68
C LEU A 122 7.39 58.61 -5.54
N GLN A 123 7.95 59.75 -5.93
CA GLN A 123 7.28 61.07 -5.83
C GLN A 123 6.77 61.38 -4.40
N GLY A 124 7.55 61.03 -3.38
CA GLY A 124 7.19 61.25 -1.97
C GLY A 124 6.18 60.26 -1.39
N ARG A 125 5.72 59.28 -2.18
CA ARG A 125 4.76 58.25 -1.79
C ARG A 125 5.41 56.87 -1.78
N THR A 126 5.00 55.99 -0.86
CA THR A 126 5.53 54.62 -0.84
C THR A 126 4.96 53.78 -1.96
N ALA A 127 5.87 53.11 -2.66
CA ALA A 127 5.58 52.17 -3.71
C ALA A 127 6.38 50.88 -3.49
N VAL A 128 5.70 49.75 -3.63
CA VAL A 128 6.29 48.42 -3.76
C VAL A 128 6.30 48.09 -5.24
N ILE A 129 7.48 48.03 -5.84
CA ILE A 129 7.68 47.61 -7.23
C ILE A 129 7.74 46.09 -7.26
N LEU A 130 6.83 45.46 -8.02
CA LEU A 130 6.80 44.03 -8.30
C LEU A 130 6.91 43.86 -9.82
N GLY A 131 8.10 43.52 -10.31
CA GLY A 131 8.35 43.48 -11.74
C GLY A 131 9.27 42.34 -12.17
N GLY A 132 9.24 42.05 -13.47
CA GLY A 132 10.19 41.16 -14.10
C GLY A 132 10.54 41.62 -15.52
N ASN A 133 11.44 40.89 -16.16
CA ASN A 133 11.84 41.19 -17.54
C ASN A 133 10.74 40.87 -18.57
N ASP A 134 9.84 39.95 -18.21
CA ASP A 134 8.70 39.50 -18.99
C ASP A 134 7.49 39.21 -18.08
N GLU A 135 6.37 38.78 -18.69
CA GLU A 135 5.12 38.50 -17.98
C GLU A 135 5.28 37.39 -16.91
N ALA A 136 6.16 36.41 -17.13
CA ALA A 136 6.41 35.34 -16.16
C ALA A 136 7.19 35.87 -14.95
N GLY A 137 8.24 36.66 -15.18
CA GLY A 137 8.99 37.32 -14.11
C GLY A 137 8.11 38.25 -13.27
N THR A 138 7.19 38.99 -13.90
CA THR A 138 6.19 39.79 -13.18
C THR A 138 5.28 38.93 -12.30
N MET A 139 4.75 37.82 -12.82
CA MET A 139 3.96 36.87 -12.03
C MET A 139 4.77 36.29 -10.85
N TYR A 140 6.01 35.89 -11.08
CA TYR A 140 6.88 35.35 -10.05
C TYR A 140 7.22 36.37 -8.97
N SER A 141 7.37 37.66 -9.31
CA SER A 141 7.58 38.73 -8.32
C SER A 141 6.39 38.88 -7.35
N ALA A 142 5.17 38.66 -7.83
CA ALA A 142 3.97 38.69 -7.01
C ALA A 142 3.92 37.48 -6.05
N TYR A 143 4.19 36.28 -6.54
CA TYR A 143 4.26 35.09 -5.69
C TYR A 143 5.41 35.15 -4.68
N GLU A 144 6.56 35.70 -5.07
CA GLU A 144 7.68 35.96 -4.15
C GLU A 144 7.30 36.93 -3.03
N LEU A 145 6.53 37.98 -3.31
CA LEU A 145 6.02 38.87 -2.25
C LEU A 145 5.11 38.09 -1.30
N LEU A 146 4.20 37.27 -1.83
CA LEU A 146 3.27 36.47 -1.03
C LEU A 146 4.01 35.46 -0.15
N GLU A 147 5.08 34.84 -0.65
CA GLU A 147 5.96 33.98 0.16
C GLU A 147 6.64 34.75 1.30
N ARG A 148 7.12 35.97 1.02
CA ARG A 148 7.72 36.86 2.03
C ARG A 148 6.71 37.37 3.06
N LEU A 149 5.44 37.43 2.72
CA LEU A 149 4.35 37.71 3.66
C LEU A 149 3.94 36.46 4.48
N GLY A 150 4.55 35.31 4.22
CA GLY A 150 4.45 34.08 5.02
C GLY A 150 3.60 32.97 4.40
N ILE A 151 3.13 33.11 3.16
CA ILE A 151 2.43 32.02 2.45
C ILE A 151 3.45 30.97 1.99
N VAL A 152 3.09 29.69 2.05
CA VAL A 152 3.88 28.63 1.45
C VAL A 152 3.09 27.95 0.35
N PHE A 153 3.54 28.08 -0.89
CA PHE A 153 3.01 27.33 -2.03
C PHE A 153 3.60 25.91 -2.06
N GLN A 154 2.77 24.91 -2.23
CA GLN A 154 3.19 23.52 -2.41
C GLN A 154 2.61 22.98 -3.72
N LEU A 155 3.07 21.79 -4.15
CA LEU A 155 2.62 21.21 -5.42
C LEU A 155 1.10 20.99 -5.46
N THR A 156 0.47 20.68 -4.32
CA THR A 156 -0.95 20.28 -4.26
C THR A 156 -1.85 21.29 -3.54
N ASN A 157 -1.29 22.23 -2.78
CA ASN A 157 -2.04 23.12 -1.88
C ASN A 157 -1.22 24.37 -1.51
N ASP A 158 -1.87 25.33 -0.87
CA ASP A 158 -1.22 26.51 -0.29
C ASP A 158 -1.40 26.49 1.23
N ILE A 159 -0.33 26.75 1.97
CA ILE A 159 -0.37 26.92 3.42
C ILE A 159 -0.41 28.41 3.72
N ILE A 160 -1.55 28.86 4.24
CA ILE A 160 -1.78 30.28 4.54
C ILE A 160 -1.67 30.45 6.06
N PRO A 161 -0.81 31.38 6.54
CA PRO A 161 -0.65 31.61 7.96
C PRO A 161 -1.93 32.22 8.57
N GLN A 162 -1.99 32.22 9.91
CA GLN A 162 -3.10 32.86 10.62
C GLN A 162 -3.27 34.32 10.18
N LYS A 163 -4.52 34.73 9.97
CA LYS A 163 -4.89 36.07 9.52
C LYS A 163 -4.35 37.15 10.47
N LYS A 164 -3.67 38.14 9.91
CA LYS A 164 -3.13 39.34 10.57
C LYS A 164 -3.77 40.59 9.97
N PRO A 165 -4.66 41.31 10.69
CA PRO A 165 -5.36 42.48 10.15
C PRO A 165 -4.42 43.62 9.74
N ASP A 166 -3.23 43.66 10.33
CA ASP A 166 -2.18 44.63 10.06
C ASP A 166 -1.05 43.95 9.27
N LEU A 167 -0.82 44.43 8.06
CA LEU A 167 0.27 44.00 7.18
C LEU A 167 1.11 45.22 6.82
N ALA A 168 2.26 45.38 7.47
CA ALA A 168 3.21 46.45 7.15
C ALA A 168 3.79 46.24 5.74
N VAL A 169 4.24 47.34 5.12
CA VAL A 169 5.04 47.26 3.90
C VAL A 169 6.39 46.63 4.24
N PRO A 170 6.76 45.47 3.67
CA PRO A 170 8.05 44.86 3.95
C PRO A 170 9.19 45.70 3.36
N ALA A 171 10.35 45.70 4.04
CA ALA A 171 11.57 46.22 3.47
C ALA A 171 12.07 45.27 2.37
N LEU A 172 12.00 45.69 1.10
CA LEU A 172 12.36 44.87 -0.06
C LEU A 172 13.49 45.54 -0.85
N ASP A 173 14.54 44.78 -1.10
CA ASP A 173 15.57 45.05 -2.10
C ASP A 173 16.04 43.72 -2.68
N VAL A 174 15.22 43.16 -3.57
CA VAL A 174 15.38 41.81 -4.11
C VAL A 174 15.52 41.88 -5.61
N ARG A 175 16.56 41.26 -6.13
CA ARG A 175 16.73 40.94 -7.55
C ARG A 175 17.10 39.46 -7.65
N MET A 176 16.28 38.68 -8.34
CA MET A 176 16.48 37.23 -8.49
C MET A 176 16.43 36.87 -9.96
N GLU A 177 17.32 35.97 -10.36
CA GLU A 177 17.40 35.47 -11.72
C GLU A 177 17.45 33.94 -11.70
N PRO A 178 16.69 33.26 -12.59
CA PRO A 178 16.74 31.81 -12.65
C PRO A 178 18.12 31.36 -13.11
N GLN A 179 18.63 30.28 -12.51
CA GLN A 179 19.86 29.64 -12.97
C GLN A 179 19.59 28.66 -14.11
N LEU A 180 18.38 28.09 -14.14
CA LEU A 180 17.94 27.11 -15.12
C LEU A 180 16.82 27.70 -15.98
N LYS A 181 16.97 27.56 -17.30
CA LYS A 181 15.99 28.03 -18.29
C LYS A 181 14.68 27.22 -18.20
N TYR A 182 14.78 25.90 -18.07
CA TYR A 182 13.62 25.02 -17.94
C TYR A 182 13.54 24.42 -16.54
N ARG A 183 12.36 24.55 -15.91
CA ARG A 183 12.11 24.10 -14.54
C ARG A 183 10.73 23.47 -14.52
N GLY A 184 10.64 22.16 -14.37
CA GLY A 184 9.37 21.48 -14.63
C GLY A 184 9.19 20.11 -14.04
N MET A 185 8.05 19.52 -14.37
CA MET A 185 7.67 18.17 -13.95
C MET A 185 7.31 17.32 -15.17
N HIS A 186 7.79 16.08 -15.17
CA HIS A 186 7.41 15.04 -16.09
C HIS A 186 6.21 14.27 -15.55
N CYS A 187 5.15 14.26 -16.35
CA CYS A 187 3.87 13.67 -16.06
C CYS A 187 3.62 12.47 -16.95
N CYS A 188 3.74 11.27 -16.39
CA CYS A 188 3.22 10.08 -17.04
C CYS A 188 1.71 9.95 -16.77
N HIS A 189 0.88 10.31 -17.74
CA HIS A 189 -0.57 10.21 -17.57
C HIS A 189 -1.04 8.75 -17.43
N GLY A 190 -0.35 7.79 -18.05
CA GLY A 190 -0.71 6.37 -17.89
C GLY A 190 -0.61 5.86 -16.44
N LEU A 191 0.29 6.46 -15.65
CA LEU A 191 0.45 6.21 -14.21
C LEU A 191 -0.56 7.00 -13.37
N ARG A 192 -0.83 8.24 -13.78
CA ARG A 192 -1.76 9.18 -13.14
C ARG A 192 -3.09 9.28 -13.85
N TRP A 193 -3.56 8.14 -14.35
CA TRP A 193 -4.69 8.07 -15.26
C TRP A 193 -6.00 8.53 -14.62
N HIS A 194 -6.06 8.71 -13.30
CA HIS A 194 -7.22 9.21 -12.57
C HIS A 194 -7.39 10.74 -12.64
N MET A 195 -6.38 11.49 -13.12
CA MET A 195 -6.43 12.96 -13.16
C MET A 195 -7.30 13.49 -14.31
N GLY A 196 -8.24 14.39 -13.99
CA GLY A 196 -9.06 15.13 -14.96
C GLY A 196 -8.52 16.52 -15.29
N LEU A 197 -9.24 17.29 -16.12
CA LEU A 197 -8.81 18.64 -16.51
C LEU A 197 -8.70 19.59 -15.32
N GLU A 198 -9.57 19.44 -14.32
CA GLU A 198 -9.52 20.27 -13.11
C GLU A 198 -8.23 20.03 -12.32
N ASP A 199 -7.79 18.77 -12.21
CA ASP A 199 -6.55 18.40 -11.53
C ASP A 199 -5.34 18.99 -12.27
N PHE A 200 -5.31 18.88 -13.60
CA PHE A 200 -4.26 19.51 -14.41
C PHE A 200 -4.23 21.04 -14.29
N ARG A 201 -5.40 21.70 -14.21
CA ARG A 201 -5.45 23.16 -14.01
C ARG A 201 -4.84 23.55 -12.66
N LYS A 202 -5.19 22.83 -11.59
CA LYS A 202 -4.60 23.03 -10.25
C LYS A 202 -3.10 22.78 -10.27
N HIS A 203 -2.66 21.69 -10.91
CA HIS A 203 -1.25 21.37 -11.06
C HIS A 203 -0.48 22.50 -11.77
N ILE A 204 -0.99 22.97 -12.91
CA ILE A 204 -0.39 24.07 -13.69
C ILE A 204 -0.31 25.37 -12.87
N ASP A 205 -1.38 25.72 -12.15
CA ASP A 205 -1.38 26.90 -11.28
C ASP A 205 -0.32 26.76 -10.17
N GLN A 206 -0.11 25.56 -9.63
CA GLN A 206 0.93 25.30 -8.62
C GLN A 206 2.35 25.32 -9.20
N LEU A 207 2.56 24.80 -10.42
CA LEU A 207 3.84 24.97 -11.12
C LEU A 207 4.18 26.47 -11.24
N ALA A 208 3.23 27.30 -11.67
CA ALA A 208 3.44 28.74 -11.79
C ALA A 208 3.76 29.44 -10.46
N LYS A 209 3.04 29.10 -9.38
CA LYS A 209 3.32 29.61 -8.02
C LYS A 209 4.70 29.21 -7.50
N LEU A 210 5.15 28.00 -7.84
CA LEU A 210 6.47 27.47 -7.51
C LEU A 210 7.57 27.98 -8.47
N LYS A 211 7.24 28.88 -9.38
CA LYS A 211 8.18 29.45 -10.36
C LYS A 211 8.75 28.40 -11.33
N LEU A 212 8.00 27.32 -11.55
CA LEU A 212 8.24 26.29 -12.56
C LEU A 212 7.51 26.68 -13.86
N ASN A 213 8.13 26.41 -15.01
CA ASN A 213 7.69 26.87 -16.33
C ASN A 213 7.55 25.75 -17.37
N CYS A 214 7.63 24.48 -16.98
CA CYS A 214 7.52 23.36 -17.90
C CYS A 214 6.67 22.20 -17.33
N LEU A 215 5.69 21.75 -18.10
CA LEU A 215 4.94 20.51 -17.90
C LEU A 215 5.26 19.57 -19.06
N GLN A 216 5.95 18.47 -18.76
CA GLN A 216 6.22 17.46 -19.77
C GLN A 216 5.15 16.36 -19.69
N PHE A 217 4.30 16.26 -20.70
CA PHE A 217 3.22 15.26 -20.77
C PHE A 217 3.72 14.02 -21.51
N TYR A 218 3.74 12.88 -20.83
CA TYR A 218 4.22 11.61 -21.36
C TYR A 218 3.09 10.62 -21.65
N ALA A 219 3.20 10.03 -22.83
CA ALA A 219 2.27 9.06 -23.38
C ALA A 219 3.04 7.92 -24.06
N GLY A 220 2.71 6.68 -23.71
CA GLY A 220 3.26 5.50 -24.38
C GLY A 220 2.73 5.34 -25.81
N MET A 221 3.44 4.56 -26.62
CA MET A 221 2.92 4.14 -27.93
C MET A 221 1.66 3.29 -27.75
N GLY A 222 0.66 3.47 -28.63
CA GLY A 222 -0.64 2.80 -28.51
C GLY A 222 -1.53 3.37 -27.41
N SER A 223 -1.33 4.63 -27.03
CA SER A 223 -2.21 5.41 -26.15
C SER A 223 -3.22 6.24 -26.98
N PRO A 224 -4.30 6.78 -26.37
CA PRO A 224 -5.30 7.57 -27.12
C PRO A 224 -4.82 8.97 -27.49
N TRP A 225 -3.60 9.37 -27.10
CA TRP A 225 -3.11 10.73 -27.30
C TRP A 225 -2.68 11.01 -28.74
N VAL A 226 -2.18 9.99 -29.44
CA VAL A 226 -1.71 10.15 -30.83
C VAL A 226 -2.14 8.95 -31.66
N GLU A 227 -2.89 9.21 -32.71
CA GLU A 227 -3.30 8.20 -33.68
C GLU A 227 -2.16 7.88 -34.65
N VAL A 228 -1.77 6.61 -34.75
CA VAL A 228 -0.68 6.19 -35.63
C VAL A 228 -1.24 5.32 -36.74
N SER A 229 -0.92 5.62 -37.99
CA SER A 229 -1.26 4.78 -39.14
C SER A 229 -0.01 4.44 -39.95
N TYR A 230 0.18 3.15 -40.24
CA TYR A 230 1.32 2.66 -41.02
C TYR A 230 0.91 1.44 -41.85
N GLY A 231 1.37 1.35 -43.10
CA GLY A 231 1.08 0.21 -43.97
C GLY A 231 -0.41 -0.03 -44.25
N GLY A 232 -1.21 1.04 -44.28
CA GLY A 232 -2.67 0.96 -44.48
C GLY A 232 -3.47 0.48 -43.27
N LYS A 233 -2.82 0.35 -42.11
CA LYS A 233 -3.46 -0.02 -40.84
C LYS A 233 -3.37 1.12 -39.83
N ARG A 234 -4.42 1.27 -39.04
CA ARG A 234 -4.44 2.13 -37.84
C ARG A 234 -3.90 1.33 -36.65
N GLY A 235 -3.05 1.93 -35.82
CA GLY A 235 -2.53 1.31 -34.60
C GLY A 235 -3.63 1.16 -33.55
N ASP A 236 -3.64 0.01 -32.88
CA ASP A 236 -4.60 -0.26 -31.80
C ASP A 236 -4.21 0.51 -30.53
N ILE A 237 -5.22 0.88 -29.73
CA ILE A 237 -4.99 1.35 -28.37
C ILE A 237 -4.75 0.13 -27.47
N ILE A 238 -3.63 0.12 -26.76
CA ILE A 238 -3.18 -0.99 -25.88
C ILE A 238 -3.38 -0.68 -24.39
N TYR A 239 -4.24 0.29 -24.10
CA TYR A 239 -4.57 0.77 -22.75
C TYR A 239 -5.94 0.22 -22.34
N SER A 240 -6.20 0.06 -21.04
CA SER A 240 -7.36 -0.70 -20.58
C SER A 240 -8.67 0.03 -20.89
N LYS A 241 -9.64 -0.69 -21.45
CA LYS A 241 -10.95 -0.12 -21.82
C LYS A 241 -11.70 0.41 -20.59
N GLU A 242 -11.58 -0.28 -19.47
CA GLU A 242 -12.25 0.04 -18.20
C GLU A 242 -11.81 1.39 -17.63
N SER A 243 -10.62 1.87 -18.00
CA SER A 243 -10.14 3.19 -17.64
C SER A 243 -10.58 4.31 -18.59
N GLY A 244 -11.38 4.01 -19.62
CA GLY A 244 -11.59 4.92 -20.75
C GLY A 244 -10.37 4.99 -21.67
N TYR A 245 -9.57 3.91 -21.72
CA TYR A 245 -8.35 3.77 -22.53
C TYR A 245 -7.17 4.68 -22.10
N VAL A 246 -7.12 5.18 -20.86
CA VAL A 246 -6.06 6.11 -20.40
C VAL A 246 -5.09 5.52 -19.36
N ALA A 247 -5.39 4.37 -18.78
CA ALA A 247 -4.47 3.59 -17.93
C ALA A 247 -3.70 2.55 -18.74
N TRP A 248 -2.42 2.30 -18.42
CA TRP A 248 -1.68 1.21 -19.05
C TRP A 248 -2.37 -0.14 -18.81
N ASP A 249 -2.30 -1.07 -19.77
CA ASP A 249 -2.90 -2.41 -19.63
C ASP A 249 -1.86 -3.49 -19.33
N PHE A 250 -0.65 -3.32 -19.85
CA PHE A 250 0.39 -4.35 -19.99
C PHE A 250 0.81 -5.11 -18.70
N ALA A 251 0.55 -4.53 -17.53
CA ALA A 251 0.63 -5.24 -16.25
C ALA A 251 -0.44 -4.78 -15.24
N LEU A 252 -1.23 -3.77 -15.60
CA LEU A 252 -1.97 -3.01 -14.59
C LEU A 252 -3.31 -3.64 -14.24
N SER A 253 -3.94 -4.41 -15.16
CA SER A 253 -5.29 -5.02 -15.03
C SER A 253 -6.17 -4.29 -14.01
N THR A 254 -6.20 -2.96 -14.17
CA THR A 254 -6.93 -2.08 -13.28
C THR A 254 -8.36 -2.24 -13.72
N SER A 255 -9.20 -2.66 -12.79
CA SER A 255 -10.63 -2.78 -13.07
C SER A 255 -11.27 -1.44 -13.41
N GLY A 256 -10.58 -0.32 -13.13
CA GLY A 256 -11.12 1.03 -13.27
C GLY A 256 -12.30 1.30 -12.33
N THR A 257 -12.64 0.36 -11.44
CA THR A 257 -13.90 0.37 -10.69
C THR A 257 -13.71 0.25 -9.19
N ALA A 258 -14.57 0.97 -8.45
CA ALA A 258 -14.67 0.92 -7.00
C ALA A 258 -15.11 -0.45 -6.43
N LYS A 259 -15.49 -1.43 -7.27
CA LYS A 259 -15.84 -2.81 -6.84
C LYS A 259 -14.69 -3.55 -6.18
N ASP A 260 -13.46 -3.13 -6.43
CA ASP A 260 -12.28 -3.73 -5.81
C ASP A 260 -11.96 -3.14 -4.42
N VAL A 261 -12.68 -2.12 -3.99
CA VAL A 261 -12.45 -1.47 -2.69
C VAL A 261 -13.26 -2.21 -1.62
N ARG A 262 -12.58 -2.92 -0.73
CA ARG A 262 -13.17 -3.62 0.44
C ARG A 262 -13.26 -2.68 1.64
N VAL A 263 -12.15 -2.01 1.95
CA VAL A 263 -12.04 -1.04 3.05
C VAL A 263 -12.05 0.37 2.48
N GLY A 264 -12.95 1.22 2.99
CA GLY A 264 -13.12 2.60 2.51
C GLY A 264 -13.99 2.75 1.26
N ARG A 265 -14.91 1.80 1.02
CA ARG A 265 -15.83 1.81 -0.15
C ARG A 265 -16.70 3.08 -0.19
N GLU A 266 -17.03 3.63 0.97
CA GLU A 266 -17.76 4.88 1.17
C GLU A 266 -17.06 6.10 0.56
N CYS A 267 -15.72 6.07 0.40
CA CYS A 267 -14.97 7.15 -0.23
C CYS A 267 -15.20 7.23 -1.75
N PHE A 268 -15.81 6.22 -2.37
CA PHE A 268 -15.97 6.09 -3.83
C PHE A 268 -17.46 6.10 -4.23
N PRO A 269 -18.13 7.25 -4.25
CA PRO A 269 -19.56 7.30 -4.55
C PRO A 269 -19.92 6.79 -5.97
N ASN A 270 -19.00 6.95 -6.92
CA ASN A 270 -19.16 6.47 -8.29
C ASN A 270 -18.39 5.15 -8.51
N GLU A 271 -18.90 4.30 -9.41
CA GLU A 271 -18.16 3.09 -9.78
C GLU A 271 -16.88 3.40 -10.55
N TYR A 272 -16.90 4.34 -11.50
CA TYR A 272 -15.74 4.70 -12.32
C TYR A 272 -14.76 5.61 -11.56
N ILE A 273 -13.47 5.26 -11.60
CA ILE A 273 -12.38 5.93 -10.85
C ILE A 273 -11.54 6.89 -11.72
N GLY A 274 -11.68 6.81 -13.05
CA GLY A 274 -10.86 7.59 -13.99
C GLY A 274 -11.30 9.05 -14.16
N PRO A 275 -10.73 9.75 -15.16
CA PRO A 275 -11.01 11.15 -15.40
C PRO A 275 -12.45 11.31 -15.89
N PRO A 276 -13.23 12.26 -15.35
CA PRO A 276 -14.62 12.45 -15.74
C PRO A 276 -14.83 12.59 -17.25
N GLU A 277 -13.87 13.21 -17.96
CA GLU A 277 -13.92 13.43 -19.41
C GLU A 277 -13.91 12.12 -20.23
N PHE A 278 -13.37 11.03 -19.67
CA PHE A 278 -13.24 9.73 -20.32
C PHE A 278 -14.29 8.70 -19.88
N ALA A 279 -15.17 9.05 -18.93
CA ALA A 279 -16.16 8.12 -18.38
C ALA A 279 -17.08 7.48 -19.44
N ASP A 280 -17.40 8.22 -20.49
CA ASP A 280 -18.27 7.79 -21.58
C ASP A 280 -17.53 7.22 -22.81
N ALA A 281 -16.18 7.13 -22.77
CA ALA A 281 -15.39 6.63 -23.88
C ALA A 281 -15.47 5.10 -23.97
N GLN A 282 -16.31 4.59 -24.88
CA GLN A 282 -16.55 3.14 -25.05
C GLN A 282 -15.79 2.53 -26.22
N THR A 283 -15.36 3.37 -27.17
CA THR A 283 -14.67 2.97 -28.42
C THR A 283 -13.34 3.70 -28.56
N PRO A 284 -12.36 3.13 -29.31
CA PRO A 284 -11.11 3.82 -29.60
C PRO A 284 -11.31 5.19 -30.26
N GLU A 285 -12.27 5.34 -31.17
CA GLU A 285 -12.58 6.60 -31.85
C GLU A 285 -13.00 7.69 -30.86
N GLN A 286 -13.90 7.34 -29.92
CA GLN A 286 -14.30 8.27 -28.86
C GLN A 286 -13.13 8.62 -27.95
N ALA A 287 -12.27 7.66 -27.62
CA ALA A 287 -11.09 7.89 -26.78
C ALA A 287 -10.10 8.87 -27.44
N PHE A 288 -9.80 8.70 -28.74
CA PHE A 288 -8.95 9.63 -29.50
C PHE A 288 -9.54 11.05 -29.57
N ASP A 289 -10.86 11.18 -29.81
CA ASP A 289 -11.53 12.48 -29.87
C ASP A 289 -11.51 13.20 -28.52
N THR A 290 -11.77 12.47 -27.43
CA THR A 290 -11.71 13.01 -26.07
C THR A 290 -10.28 13.40 -25.69
N ALA A 291 -9.30 12.52 -25.91
CA ALA A 291 -7.88 12.78 -25.63
C ALA A 291 -7.34 14.00 -26.38
N ARG A 292 -7.75 14.19 -27.64
CA ARG A 292 -7.42 15.39 -28.41
C ARG A 292 -7.92 16.67 -27.73
N LYS A 293 -9.22 16.73 -27.41
CA LYS A 293 -9.81 17.91 -26.75
C LYS A 293 -9.17 18.17 -25.38
N PHE A 294 -8.94 17.10 -24.62
CA PHE A 294 -8.35 17.14 -23.30
C PHE A 294 -6.94 17.73 -23.32
N LEU A 295 -6.03 17.19 -24.13
CA LEU A 295 -4.64 17.65 -24.18
C LEU A 295 -4.50 19.06 -24.77
N ARG A 296 -5.33 19.43 -25.76
CA ARG A 296 -5.37 20.82 -26.26
C ARG A 296 -5.78 21.82 -25.18
N GLU A 297 -6.73 21.46 -24.34
CA GLU A 297 -7.16 22.31 -23.22
C GLU A 297 -6.07 22.44 -22.15
N ILE A 298 -5.31 21.37 -21.88
CA ILE A 298 -4.12 21.43 -21.01
C ILE A 298 -3.08 22.41 -21.57
N ILE A 299 -2.71 22.28 -22.86
CA ILE A 299 -1.73 23.16 -23.50
C ILE A 299 -2.21 24.62 -23.43
N ARG A 300 -3.47 24.87 -23.82
CA ARG A 300 -4.06 26.21 -23.78
C ARG A 300 -4.04 26.82 -22.37
N TYR A 301 -4.38 26.05 -21.33
CA TYR A 301 -4.38 26.56 -19.95
C TYR A 301 -2.95 26.80 -19.42
N ALA A 302 -2.01 25.90 -19.72
CA ALA A 302 -0.60 26.03 -19.35
C ALA A 302 0.01 27.32 -19.88
N HIS A 303 -0.23 27.66 -21.15
CA HIS A 303 0.24 28.91 -21.74
C HIS A 303 -0.32 30.17 -21.07
N GLN A 304 -1.55 30.12 -20.54
CA GLN A 304 -2.12 31.22 -19.75
C GLN A 304 -1.41 31.45 -18.41
N ARG A 305 -0.60 30.49 -17.97
CA ARG A 305 0.23 30.56 -16.76
C ARG A 305 1.73 30.59 -17.07
N LYS A 306 2.11 30.79 -18.34
CA LYS A 306 3.52 30.77 -18.80
C LYS A 306 4.24 29.46 -18.47
N VAL A 307 3.47 28.36 -18.46
CA VAL A 307 4.00 27.01 -18.37
C VAL A 307 4.01 26.43 -19.78
N GLN A 308 5.19 26.02 -20.25
CA GLN A 308 5.37 25.32 -21.53
C GLN A 308 4.88 23.88 -21.41
N VAL A 309 4.35 23.32 -22.50
CA VAL A 309 3.97 21.91 -22.57
C VAL A 309 4.83 21.16 -23.57
N TRP A 310 5.57 20.17 -23.07
CA TRP A 310 6.43 19.30 -23.86
C TRP A 310 5.77 17.93 -24.01
N LEU A 311 5.56 17.46 -25.24
CA LEU A 311 4.96 16.16 -25.50
C LEU A 311 6.05 15.10 -25.64
N MET A 312 6.08 14.15 -24.71
CA MET A 312 7.00 13.01 -24.75
C MET A 312 6.26 11.76 -25.18
N GLN A 313 6.79 11.08 -26.20
CA GLN A 313 6.13 9.94 -26.80
C GLN A 313 6.99 8.69 -26.69
N GLY A 314 6.49 7.73 -25.91
CA GLY A 314 6.93 6.34 -25.76
C GLY A 314 8.44 6.11 -25.69
N GLU A 315 8.84 4.86 -25.91
CA GLU A 315 10.23 4.43 -25.95
C GLU A 315 10.51 3.72 -27.28
N VAL A 316 11.50 4.21 -28.03
CA VAL A 316 12.00 3.52 -29.23
C VAL A 316 12.78 2.28 -28.74
N PRO A 317 12.43 1.04 -29.16
CA PRO A 317 11.78 0.73 -30.44
C PRO A 317 10.37 0.10 -30.33
N TYR A 318 9.60 0.39 -29.28
CA TYR A 318 8.29 -0.23 -29.09
C TYR A 318 7.22 0.39 -29.98
N GLY A 319 6.21 -0.37 -30.36
CA GLY A 319 5.05 0.13 -31.09
C GLY A 319 3.81 -0.75 -30.94
N PRO A 320 2.64 -0.30 -31.42
CA PRO A 320 1.40 -1.06 -31.36
C PRO A 320 1.56 -2.44 -32.01
N PRO A 321 1.12 -3.53 -31.34
CA PRO A 321 1.31 -4.90 -31.82
C PRO A 321 0.80 -5.14 -33.24
N ASN A 322 -0.32 -4.51 -33.61
CA ASN A 322 -0.95 -4.69 -34.91
C ASN A 322 -0.23 -3.99 -36.08
N LEU A 323 0.67 -3.05 -35.78
CA LEU A 323 1.54 -2.38 -36.76
C LEU A 323 2.89 -3.07 -36.92
N ALA A 324 3.32 -3.88 -35.94
CA ALA A 324 4.61 -4.54 -35.97
C ALA A 324 4.72 -5.58 -37.11
N PRO A 325 5.91 -5.74 -37.72
CA PRO A 325 6.12 -6.71 -38.79
C PRO A 325 5.98 -8.15 -38.29
N ALA A 326 5.56 -9.07 -39.18
CA ALA A 326 5.44 -10.49 -38.86
C ALA A 326 6.80 -11.07 -38.42
N GLY A 327 6.85 -11.70 -37.25
CA GLY A 327 8.09 -12.24 -36.68
C GLY A 327 8.86 -11.27 -35.80
N ALA A 328 8.36 -10.03 -35.57
CA ALA A 328 8.78 -9.24 -34.42
C ALA A 328 8.57 -10.11 -33.16
N LYS A 329 9.67 -10.60 -32.59
CA LYS A 329 9.61 -11.30 -31.30
C LYS A 329 9.10 -10.29 -30.29
N SER A 330 8.18 -10.68 -29.42
CA SER A 330 7.88 -9.95 -28.19
C SER A 330 9.19 -9.83 -27.40
N LEU A 331 10.00 -8.81 -27.71
CA LEU A 331 11.22 -8.44 -27.01
C LEU A 331 10.76 -7.80 -25.70
N HIS A 332 10.16 -8.60 -24.83
CA HIS A 332 9.28 -8.13 -23.75
C HIS A 332 8.13 -7.24 -24.28
N ASN A 333 6.90 -7.67 -24.07
CA ASN A 333 5.81 -6.69 -24.12
C ASN A 333 6.15 -5.60 -23.07
N MET A 334 5.87 -4.35 -23.38
CA MET A 334 6.06 -3.20 -22.50
C MET A 334 4.78 -2.37 -22.53
N TYR A 335 4.61 -1.41 -21.62
CA TYR A 335 3.47 -0.49 -21.65
C TYR A 335 3.41 0.37 -22.94
N CYS A 336 4.49 0.39 -23.74
CA CYS A 336 4.56 0.98 -25.08
C CYS A 336 4.34 -0.01 -26.24
N GLY A 337 3.95 -1.26 -25.97
CA GLY A 337 3.63 -2.26 -26.99
C GLY A 337 4.73 -3.31 -27.19
N VAL A 338 4.98 -3.70 -28.43
CA VAL A 338 5.95 -4.76 -28.78
C VAL A 338 7.25 -4.17 -29.32
N GLY A 339 8.39 -4.72 -28.91
CA GLY A 339 9.69 -4.27 -29.40
C GLY A 339 9.92 -4.68 -30.85
N ILE A 340 10.33 -3.73 -31.68
CA ILE A 340 10.71 -3.97 -33.08
C ILE A 340 12.23 -3.86 -33.18
N ALA A 341 12.87 -4.71 -34.00
CA ALA A 341 14.33 -4.66 -34.15
C ALA A 341 14.79 -3.29 -34.67
N PRO A 342 15.86 -2.66 -34.10
CA PRO A 342 16.33 -1.34 -34.52
C PRO A 342 16.67 -1.21 -36.01
N GLY A 343 17.13 -2.30 -36.63
CA GLY A 343 17.44 -2.34 -38.06
C GLY A 343 16.23 -2.57 -38.98
N ASP A 344 15.05 -2.88 -38.44
CA ASP A 344 13.87 -3.12 -39.29
C ASP A 344 13.28 -1.79 -39.82
N PRO A 345 13.08 -1.65 -41.14
CA PRO A 345 12.56 -0.40 -41.71
C PRO A 345 11.14 -0.05 -41.22
N ALA A 346 10.34 -1.04 -40.79
CA ALA A 346 9.01 -0.77 -40.24
C ALA A 346 9.07 0.07 -38.96
N LEU A 347 10.11 -0.11 -38.13
CA LEU A 347 10.28 0.66 -36.91
C LEU A 347 10.33 2.16 -37.22
N LEU A 348 11.22 2.56 -38.13
CA LEU A 348 11.39 3.96 -38.50
C LEU A 348 10.10 4.53 -39.11
N GLY A 349 9.44 3.78 -40.00
CA GLY A 349 8.18 4.21 -40.61
C GLY A 349 7.02 4.41 -39.62
N ILE A 350 6.89 3.52 -38.62
CA ILE A 350 5.86 3.63 -37.58
C ILE A 350 6.12 4.85 -36.69
N TRP A 351 7.36 5.04 -36.24
CA TRP A 351 7.72 6.16 -35.37
C TRP A 351 7.70 7.50 -36.08
N GLU A 352 8.09 7.54 -37.35
CA GLU A 352 7.94 8.73 -38.18
C GLU A 352 6.46 9.15 -38.30
N ALA A 353 5.56 8.19 -38.51
CA ALA A 353 4.12 8.44 -38.56
C ALA A 353 3.60 8.94 -37.21
N ALA A 354 4.05 8.35 -36.11
CA ALA A 354 3.66 8.76 -34.75
C ALA A 354 4.10 10.20 -34.44
N PHE A 355 5.37 10.54 -34.68
CA PHE A 355 5.90 11.87 -34.42
C PHE A 355 5.25 12.95 -35.29
N THR A 356 5.09 12.65 -36.58
CA THR A 356 4.39 13.54 -37.52
C THR A 356 2.96 13.79 -37.03
N SER A 357 2.23 12.73 -36.64
CA SER A 357 0.87 12.87 -36.13
C SER A 357 0.79 13.64 -34.81
N ALA A 358 1.77 13.48 -33.91
CA ALA A 358 1.83 14.25 -32.67
C ALA A 358 1.97 15.75 -32.94
N ILE A 359 2.89 16.12 -33.84
CA ILE A 359 3.14 17.51 -34.23
C ILE A 359 1.93 18.10 -34.95
N ASP A 360 1.33 17.37 -35.90
CA ASP A 360 0.17 17.85 -36.67
C ASP A 360 -1.10 17.95 -35.82
N THR A 361 -1.24 17.09 -34.81
CA THR A 361 -2.42 17.10 -33.91
C THR A 361 -2.33 18.21 -32.87
N TYR A 362 -1.13 18.51 -32.38
CA TYR A 362 -0.87 19.48 -31.32
C TYR A 362 0.21 20.50 -31.71
N PRO A 363 0.06 21.27 -32.80
CA PRO A 363 1.07 22.23 -33.25
C PRO A 363 1.34 23.35 -32.23
N GLU A 364 0.46 23.54 -31.25
CA GLU A 364 0.60 24.46 -30.14
C GLU A 364 1.54 23.99 -29.02
N ALA A 365 2.00 22.73 -29.00
CA ALA A 365 2.96 22.27 -28.00
C ALA A 365 4.34 22.93 -28.21
N ASP A 366 5.06 23.19 -27.12
CA ASP A 366 6.33 23.94 -27.14
C ASP A 366 7.54 23.06 -27.53
N ALA A 367 7.44 21.75 -27.32
CA ALA A 367 8.46 20.77 -27.71
C ALA A 367 7.89 19.35 -27.85
N TYR A 368 8.61 18.52 -28.59
CA TYR A 368 8.30 17.10 -28.80
C TYR A 368 9.56 16.26 -28.56
N GLY A 369 9.44 15.13 -27.87
CA GLY A 369 10.60 14.28 -27.61
C GLY A 369 10.29 12.80 -27.50
N VAL A 370 11.28 11.97 -27.82
CA VAL A 370 11.26 10.50 -27.71
C VAL A 370 12.15 10.06 -26.58
N TRP A 371 11.84 8.89 -25.99
CA TRP A 371 12.80 8.15 -25.19
C TRP A 371 13.49 7.06 -26.01
N THR A 372 14.77 6.83 -25.74
CA THR A 372 15.41 5.53 -26.02
C THR A 372 14.97 4.50 -24.98
N SER A 373 14.94 3.22 -25.33
CA SER A 373 14.52 2.18 -24.39
C SER A 373 15.40 2.05 -23.13
N GLU A 374 14.74 1.85 -21.99
CA GLU A 374 15.41 1.42 -20.76
C GLU A 374 15.99 -0.01 -20.84
N LEU A 375 15.49 -0.85 -21.75
CA LEU A 375 15.92 -2.23 -21.91
C LEU A 375 17.08 -2.35 -22.91
N PHE A 376 17.92 -3.36 -22.69
CA PHE A 376 18.92 -3.78 -23.67
C PHE A 376 18.27 -4.76 -24.65
N LEU A 377 18.39 -4.46 -25.94
CA LEU A 377 17.73 -5.16 -27.02
C LEU A 377 18.57 -6.35 -27.52
N ASP A 378 17.91 -7.35 -28.09
CA ASP A 378 18.59 -8.44 -28.80
C ASP A 378 19.15 -7.92 -30.14
N MET A 379 20.46 -8.07 -30.32
CA MET A 379 21.20 -7.60 -31.49
C MET A 379 21.38 -8.67 -32.57
N GLY A 380 20.78 -9.86 -32.43
CA GLY A 380 20.95 -10.95 -33.39
C GLY A 380 20.36 -10.72 -34.80
N ASP A 381 19.53 -9.70 -34.99
CA ASP A 381 18.93 -9.37 -36.28
C ASP A 381 19.97 -8.88 -37.31
N PRO A 382 20.05 -9.46 -38.53
CA PRO A 382 21.05 -9.08 -39.53
C PRO A 382 20.98 -7.61 -39.97
N LYS A 383 19.79 -7.01 -40.04
CA LYS A 383 19.65 -5.59 -40.41
C LYS A 383 20.19 -4.69 -39.30
N THR A 384 20.00 -5.09 -38.05
CA THR A 384 20.54 -4.40 -36.87
C THR A 384 22.07 -4.51 -36.84
N GLN A 385 22.64 -5.66 -37.20
CA GLN A 385 24.11 -5.80 -37.37
C GLN A 385 24.65 -4.88 -38.48
N GLU A 386 23.94 -4.74 -39.59
CA GLU A 386 24.32 -3.80 -40.65
C GLU A 386 24.22 -2.34 -40.19
N LEU A 387 23.18 -1.96 -39.44
CA LEU A 387 23.06 -0.64 -38.82
C LEU A 387 24.28 -0.34 -37.92
N LEU A 388 24.69 -1.29 -37.10
CA LEU A 388 25.86 -1.16 -36.22
C LEU A 388 27.15 -0.98 -37.03
N ARG A 389 27.36 -1.79 -38.08
CA ARG A 389 28.54 -1.70 -38.96
C ARG A 389 28.64 -0.34 -39.64
N GLN A 390 27.51 0.23 -40.08
CA GLN A 390 27.46 1.56 -40.70
C GLN A 390 27.81 2.69 -39.72
N ASN A 391 27.64 2.46 -38.42
CA ASN A 391 27.83 3.46 -37.37
C ASN A 391 29.00 3.13 -36.43
N GLU A 392 29.96 2.33 -36.88
CA GLU A 392 31.12 1.91 -36.07
C GLU A 392 31.93 3.11 -35.56
N ALA A 393 32.02 4.20 -36.33
CA ALA A 393 32.69 5.43 -35.90
C ALA A 393 32.02 6.07 -34.68
N VAL A 394 30.69 5.97 -34.56
CA VAL A 394 29.91 6.51 -33.43
C VAL A 394 30.18 5.72 -32.15
N ARG A 395 30.50 4.42 -32.26
CA ARG A 395 30.87 3.60 -31.09
C ARG A 395 32.01 4.22 -30.29
N GLN A 396 32.96 4.87 -30.96
CA GLN A 396 34.12 5.52 -30.31
C GLN A 396 33.73 6.74 -29.47
N LYS A 397 32.52 7.28 -29.64
CA LYS A 397 31.97 8.36 -28.82
C LYS A 397 31.31 7.85 -27.53
N ILE A 398 30.99 6.56 -27.44
CA ILE A 398 30.47 5.95 -26.23
C ILE A 398 31.64 5.51 -25.34
N PRO A 399 31.77 6.02 -24.10
CA PRO A 399 32.87 5.65 -23.21
C PRO A 399 32.97 4.15 -22.95
N ALA A 400 34.16 3.69 -22.55
CA ALA A 400 34.34 2.30 -22.13
C ALA A 400 33.58 2.02 -20.83
N LEU A 401 33.12 0.77 -20.65
CA LEU A 401 32.36 0.33 -19.47
C LEU A 401 33.02 0.73 -18.13
N ALA A 402 34.35 0.58 -18.04
CA ALA A 402 35.11 0.94 -16.84
C ALA A 402 35.03 2.44 -16.53
N GLU A 403 35.04 3.30 -17.54
CA GLU A 403 34.93 4.75 -17.36
C GLU A 403 33.50 5.15 -16.99
N ILE A 404 32.50 4.51 -17.59
CA ILE A 404 31.09 4.70 -17.24
C ILE A 404 30.87 4.39 -15.75
N ASN A 405 31.40 3.25 -15.29
CA ASN A 405 31.27 2.83 -13.90
C ASN A 405 32.02 3.74 -12.94
N LYS A 406 33.23 4.17 -13.32
CA LYS A 406 34.05 5.10 -12.52
C LYS A 406 33.37 6.46 -12.31
N ARG A 407 32.59 6.92 -13.29
CA ARG A 407 31.84 8.19 -13.25
C ARG A 407 30.42 8.04 -12.67
N GLY A 408 30.18 6.96 -11.93
CA GLY A 408 29.01 6.83 -11.07
C GLY A 408 27.98 5.80 -11.54
N TYR A 409 27.91 5.44 -12.82
CA TYR A 409 26.86 4.53 -13.28
C TYR A 409 27.07 3.08 -12.82
N TYR A 410 26.00 2.43 -12.36
CA TYR A 410 26.02 0.98 -12.08
C TYR A 410 25.69 0.13 -13.33
N ARG A 411 24.93 0.70 -14.27
CA ARG A 411 24.61 0.11 -15.57
C ARG A 411 25.05 1.07 -16.69
N PRO A 412 25.60 0.56 -17.79
CA PRO A 412 25.60 -0.83 -18.23
C PRO A 412 26.61 -1.67 -17.44
N SER A 413 26.39 -2.99 -17.38
CA SER A 413 27.27 -3.94 -16.67
C SER A 413 28.05 -4.89 -17.59
N GLU A 414 27.72 -4.93 -18.88
CA GLU A 414 28.30 -5.86 -19.86
C GLU A 414 28.60 -5.15 -21.18
N PRO A 415 29.66 -5.53 -21.92
CA PRO A 415 29.98 -4.91 -23.21
C PRO A 415 28.86 -4.98 -24.26
N LYS A 416 28.04 -6.05 -24.24
CA LYS A 416 26.90 -6.22 -25.16
C LYS A 416 25.84 -5.12 -24.99
N HIS A 417 25.71 -4.57 -23.78
CA HIS A 417 24.79 -3.47 -23.51
C HIS A 417 25.14 -2.20 -24.30
N LEU A 418 26.44 -1.88 -24.40
CA LEU A 418 26.92 -0.74 -25.20
C LEU A 418 26.64 -0.92 -26.70
N THR A 419 26.55 -2.17 -27.16
CA THR A 419 26.17 -2.48 -28.54
C THR A 419 24.68 -2.21 -28.77
N SER A 420 23.83 -2.60 -27.82
CA SER A 420 22.41 -2.22 -27.82
C SER A 420 22.23 -0.71 -27.78
N ASP A 421 22.96 -0.02 -26.90
CA ASP A 421 22.89 1.45 -26.78
C ASP A 421 23.24 2.13 -28.11
N LEU A 422 24.29 1.67 -28.78
CA LEU A 422 24.68 2.18 -30.09
C LEU A 422 23.55 2.03 -31.12
N ALA A 423 22.91 0.85 -31.20
CA ALA A 423 21.79 0.64 -32.12
C ALA A 423 20.62 1.59 -31.81
N GLN A 424 20.28 1.75 -30.52
CA GLN A 424 19.20 2.62 -30.07
C GLN A 424 19.46 4.08 -30.42
N VAL A 425 20.65 4.64 -30.12
CA VAL A 425 20.94 6.06 -30.45
C VAL A 425 20.99 6.28 -31.97
N CYS A 426 21.47 5.31 -32.76
CA CYS A 426 21.53 5.42 -34.21
C CYS A 426 20.14 5.44 -34.85
N VAL A 427 19.23 4.54 -34.44
CA VAL A 427 17.87 4.52 -35.00
C VAL A 427 17.07 5.74 -34.56
N THR A 428 17.22 6.18 -33.30
CA THR A 428 16.58 7.39 -32.80
C THR A 428 17.09 8.63 -33.52
N ALA A 429 18.39 8.74 -33.82
CA ALA A 429 18.92 9.86 -34.59
C ALA A 429 18.35 9.90 -36.03
N LYS A 430 18.22 8.75 -36.70
CA LYS A 430 17.58 8.66 -38.02
C LYS A 430 16.12 9.11 -37.97
N LEU A 431 15.38 8.75 -36.92
CA LEU A 431 14.01 9.23 -36.69
C LEU A 431 13.97 10.75 -36.59
N ILE A 432 14.78 11.35 -35.72
CA ILE A 432 14.80 12.80 -35.52
C ILE A 432 15.19 13.53 -36.81
N GLU A 433 16.19 13.05 -37.54
CA GLU A 433 16.59 13.63 -38.83
C GLU A 433 15.42 13.62 -39.83
N SER A 434 14.69 12.51 -39.92
CA SER A 434 13.56 12.36 -40.84
C SER A 434 12.38 13.27 -40.46
N VAL A 435 11.99 13.30 -39.18
CA VAL A 435 10.92 14.16 -38.69
C VAL A 435 11.29 15.63 -38.89
N LYS A 436 12.54 16.03 -38.61
CA LYS A 436 13.00 17.40 -38.76
C LYS A 436 12.99 17.88 -40.21
N LYS A 437 13.25 17.00 -41.18
CA LYS A 437 13.09 17.33 -42.61
C LYS A 437 11.64 17.69 -42.95
N ARG A 438 10.65 17.08 -42.31
CA ARG A 438 9.22 17.37 -42.51
C ARG A 438 8.73 18.57 -41.69
N HIS A 439 9.21 18.70 -40.45
CA HIS A 439 8.83 19.76 -39.51
C HIS A 439 10.07 20.54 -39.04
N PRO A 440 10.68 21.37 -39.90
CA PRO A 440 11.96 22.03 -39.59
C PRO A 440 11.85 23.06 -38.45
N LYS A 441 10.63 23.49 -38.10
CA LYS A 441 10.36 24.42 -37.01
C LYS A 441 10.00 23.72 -35.69
N ALA A 442 9.78 22.41 -35.70
CA ALA A 442 9.45 21.67 -34.49
C ALA A 442 10.67 21.64 -33.57
N ASN A 443 10.45 21.98 -32.30
CA ASN A 443 11.45 21.85 -31.26
C ASN A 443 11.51 20.37 -30.82
N LEU A 444 12.53 19.66 -31.27
CA LEU A 444 12.66 18.21 -31.08
C LEU A 444 13.70 17.87 -30.02
N GLY A 445 13.53 16.75 -29.34
CA GLY A 445 14.54 16.23 -28.42
C GLY A 445 14.56 14.72 -28.25
N VAL A 446 15.64 14.28 -27.61
CA VAL A 446 15.89 12.87 -27.30
C VAL A 446 16.19 12.72 -25.83
N ALA A 447 15.45 11.84 -25.18
CA ALA A 447 15.65 11.47 -23.79
C ALA A 447 16.26 10.07 -23.68
N VAL A 448 17.19 9.89 -22.74
CA VAL A 448 17.77 8.59 -22.39
C VAL A 448 17.48 8.26 -20.94
N LEU A 449 17.27 6.98 -20.63
CA LEU A 449 16.96 6.51 -19.28
C LEU A 449 18.22 6.03 -18.59
N PHE A 450 18.77 6.85 -17.68
CA PHE A 450 19.96 6.54 -16.87
C PHE A 450 21.23 6.33 -17.70
N ARG A 451 21.41 7.14 -18.76
CA ARG A 451 22.49 6.94 -19.74
C ARG A 451 23.06 8.24 -20.32
N SER A 452 23.30 9.27 -19.51
CA SER A 452 23.93 10.52 -19.99
C SER A 452 25.31 10.29 -20.63
N TYR A 453 25.98 9.17 -20.37
CA TYR A 453 27.18 8.75 -21.11
C TYR A 453 26.96 8.54 -22.62
N LEU A 454 25.72 8.50 -23.09
CA LEU A 454 25.37 8.45 -24.51
C LEU A 454 25.29 9.83 -25.16
N PHE A 455 25.33 10.92 -24.39
CA PHE A 455 25.24 12.27 -24.94
C PHE A 455 26.30 12.59 -25.99
N PRO A 456 27.59 12.24 -25.86
CA PRO A 456 28.57 12.51 -26.91
C PRO A 456 28.27 11.78 -28.23
N ALA A 457 27.67 10.59 -28.17
CA ALA A 457 27.25 9.85 -29.36
C ALA A 457 26.04 10.53 -30.02
N LEU A 458 25.02 10.88 -29.23
CA LEU A 458 23.85 11.61 -29.70
C LEU A 458 24.21 12.99 -30.26
N ASP A 459 25.12 13.72 -29.61
CA ASP A 459 25.59 15.03 -30.07
C ASP A 459 26.27 14.95 -31.44
N SER A 460 27.02 13.88 -31.69
CA SER A 460 27.68 13.66 -32.99
C SER A 460 26.72 13.32 -34.13
N LEU A 461 25.52 12.84 -33.80
CA LEU A 461 24.51 12.38 -34.75
C LEU A 461 23.41 13.42 -35.02
N LEU A 462 23.11 14.29 -34.05
CA LEU A 462 21.94 15.16 -34.06
C LEU A 462 22.30 16.63 -34.33
N PRO A 463 21.46 17.39 -35.04
CA PRO A 463 21.58 18.84 -35.13
C PRO A 463 21.64 19.51 -33.75
N LYS A 464 22.42 20.60 -33.59
CA LYS A 464 22.67 21.24 -32.28
C LYS A 464 21.44 21.85 -31.60
N ASP A 465 20.41 22.14 -32.36
CA ASP A 465 19.12 22.65 -31.87
C ASP A 465 18.14 21.55 -31.44
N VAL A 466 18.58 20.29 -31.39
CA VAL A 466 17.86 19.18 -30.75
C VAL A 466 18.31 19.09 -29.29
N TRP A 467 17.42 19.26 -28.33
CA TRP A 467 17.79 19.14 -26.92
C TRP A 467 18.00 17.68 -26.52
N LEU A 468 18.86 17.44 -25.52
CA LEU A 468 19.09 16.12 -24.95
C LEU A 468 18.68 16.10 -23.49
N MET A 469 18.07 15.00 -23.08
CA MET A 469 17.66 14.80 -21.70
C MET A 469 18.13 13.44 -21.21
N SER A 470 18.51 13.35 -19.93
CA SER A 470 18.74 12.06 -19.29
C SER A 470 17.98 12.03 -17.97
N MET A 471 17.19 10.97 -17.77
CA MET A 471 16.70 10.64 -16.45
C MET A 471 17.88 10.11 -15.64
N GLU A 472 18.11 10.63 -14.45
CA GLU A 472 19.20 10.18 -13.58
C GLU A 472 18.67 9.39 -12.39
N ASN A 473 19.34 8.26 -12.13
CA ASN A 473 18.92 7.27 -11.14
C ASN A 473 19.67 7.43 -9.83
N TRP A 474 19.08 6.94 -8.76
CA TRP A 474 19.71 6.85 -7.45
C TRP A 474 20.67 5.66 -7.28
N HIS A 475 20.70 4.69 -8.22
CA HIS A 475 21.68 3.58 -8.20
C HIS A 475 23.10 4.00 -8.56
N ASN A 476 23.29 5.26 -8.91
CA ASN A 476 24.62 5.74 -9.20
C ASN A 476 25.47 5.64 -7.92
N THR A 477 26.69 5.13 -8.07
CA THR A 477 27.71 5.02 -7.02
C THR A 477 28.33 6.37 -6.68
N GLY A 478 27.97 7.43 -7.42
CA GLY A 478 28.35 8.83 -7.21
C GLY A 478 27.66 9.73 -8.25
N SER A 479 27.98 11.02 -8.25
CA SER A 479 27.41 11.95 -9.22
C SER A 479 27.76 11.61 -10.67
N VAL A 480 26.74 11.54 -11.52
CA VAL A 480 26.85 11.37 -12.98
C VAL A 480 26.87 12.70 -13.73
N MET A 481 26.76 13.83 -13.04
CA MET A 481 26.62 15.15 -13.67
C MET A 481 27.83 15.50 -14.55
N SER A 482 29.00 14.88 -14.31
CA SER A 482 30.17 15.07 -15.17
C SER A 482 29.93 14.77 -16.65
N PHE A 483 29.03 13.85 -17.01
CA PHE A 483 28.74 13.52 -18.42
C PHE A 483 28.09 14.67 -19.18
N TYR A 484 27.41 15.58 -18.48
CA TYR A 484 26.82 16.77 -19.08
C TYR A 484 27.91 17.73 -19.57
N GLY A 485 29.10 17.72 -18.95
CA GLY A 485 30.25 18.50 -19.37
C GLY A 485 30.98 17.95 -20.61
N ASP A 486 30.60 16.76 -21.11
CA ASP A 486 31.21 16.17 -22.30
C ASP A 486 30.56 16.68 -23.61
N VAL A 487 29.51 17.50 -23.51
CA VAL A 487 28.78 18.08 -24.65
C VAL A 487 28.71 19.59 -24.51
N GLU A 488 29.13 20.29 -25.56
CA GLU A 488 29.13 21.75 -25.64
C GLU A 488 28.08 22.25 -26.66
N ASP A 489 27.65 23.50 -26.49
CA ASP A 489 26.73 24.22 -27.39
C ASP A 489 25.40 23.52 -27.66
N ARG A 490 24.84 22.84 -26.66
CA ARG A 490 23.54 22.15 -26.76
C ARG A 490 22.73 22.32 -25.48
N GLU A 491 21.41 22.42 -25.61
CA GLU A 491 20.51 22.36 -24.46
C GLU A 491 20.48 20.93 -23.88
N LEU A 492 21.00 20.80 -22.66
CA LEU A 492 20.94 19.57 -21.88
C LEU A 492 19.95 19.72 -20.74
N ILE A 493 19.16 18.69 -20.48
CA ILE A 493 18.18 18.63 -19.40
C ILE A 493 18.49 17.42 -18.53
N VAL A 494 18.50 17.60 -17.21
CA VAL A 494 18.53 16.49 -16.26
C VAL A 494 17.12 16.24 -15.73
N MET A 495 16.71 14.98 -15.71
CA MET A 495 15.48 14.55 -15.08
C MET A 495 15.81 13.79 -13.79
N PRO A 496 15.80 14.44 -12.62
CA PRO A 496 15.85 13.73 -11.36
C PRO A 496 14.53 13.00 -11.12
N ARG A 497 14.58 11.88 -10.42
CA ARG A 497 13.37 11.24 -9.90
C ARG A 497 12.83 12.02 -8.70
N ILE A 498 11.60 12.54 -8.78
CA ILE A 498 10.93 13.16 -7.63
C ILE A 498 10.38 12.07 -6.72
N ASP A 499 9.82 11.01 -7.30
CA ASP A 499 9.44 9.76 -6.66
C ASP A 499 9.84 8.54 -7.49
N ASP A 500 9.89 7.41 -6.80
CA ASP A 500 10.14 6.12 -7.41
C ASP A 500 8.88 5.50 -8.01
N ASP A 501 9.08 4.48 -8.81
CA ASP A 501 8.08 3.58 -9.36
C ASP A 501 7.52 2.63 -8.29
N GLY A 502 8.02 2.72 -7.06
CA GLY A 502 7.49 2.01 -5.90
C GLY A 502 7.52 2.89 -4.66
N CYS A 503 6.96 2.39 -3.57
CA CYS A 503 6.87 3.03 -2.27
C CYS A 503 5.98 4.30 -2.28
N GLU A 504 4.93 4.34 -3.09
CA GLU A 504 4.05 5.51 -3.24
C GLU A 504 3.16 5.79 -2.01
N LEU A 505 3.02 4.83 -1.10
CA LEU A 505 2.41 5.07 0.22
C LEU A 505 3.27 6.00 1.09
N HIS A 506 4.59 6.01 0.87
CA HIS A 506 5.54 6.83 1.61
C HIS A 506 5.64 8.25 1.03
N MET A 507 6.00 9.26 1.82
CA MET A 507 6.28 10.60 1.30
C MET A 507 7.53 10.66 0.42
N GLN A 508 8.50 9.74 0.58
CA GLN A 508 9.79 9.74 -0.14
C GLN A 508 10.55 11.08 -0.04
N MET A 509 11.59 11.08 0.77
CA MET A 509 12.50 12.18 1.05
C MET A 509 13.79 11.95 0.25
N ASN A 510 14.11 12.85 -0.67
CA ASN A 510 15.22 12.65 -1.62
C ASN A 510 16.26 13.79 -1.59
N ALA A 511 16.16 14.76 -0.69
CA ALA A 511 17.06 15.91 -0.66
C ALA A 511 18.53 15.50 -0.41
N MET A 512 18.78 14.54 0.50
CA MET A 512 20.14 14.01 0.70
C MET A 512 20.68 13.28 -0.54
N MET A 513 19.80 12.66 -1.33
CA MET A 513 20.20 11.99 -2.57
C MET A 513 20.57 13.01 -3.64
N TYR A 514 19.79 14.09 -3.77
CA TYR A 514 20.11 15.17 -4.72
C TYR A 514 21.43 15.86 -4.41
N ASP A 515 21.74 16.03 -3.11
CA ASP A 515 23.04 16.53 -2.65
C ASP A 515 24.17 15.58 -3.09
N ARG A 516 24.04 14.28 -2.81
CA ARG A 516 25.04 13.25 -3.18
C ARG A 516 25.29 13.21 -4.69
N ASP A 517 24.23 13.32 -5.48
CA ASP A 517 24.30 13.22 -6.94
C ASP A 517 24.65 14.55 -7.60
N GLU A 518 24.82 15.61 -6.82
CA GLU A 518 25.11 16.97 -7.27
C GLU A 518 24.08 17.48 -8.30
N ILE A 519 22.79 17.11 -8.18
CA ILE A 519 21.78 17.43 -9.22
C ILE A 519 21.71 18.94 -9.47
N ILE A 520 21.59 19.75 -8.41
CA ILE A 520 21.55 21.21 -8.52
C ILE A 520 22.94 21.82 -8.76
N PRO A 521 23.95 21.62 -7.89
CA PRO A 521 25.26 22.26 -8.07
C PRO A 521 25.98 21.79 -9.33
N GLY A 522 25.83 20.52 -9.71
CA GLY A 522 26.37 19.96 -10.96
C GLY A 522 25.68 20.55 -12.19
N SER A 523 24.36 20.78 -12.15
CA SER A 523 23.65 21.46 -13.23
C SER A 523 24.20 22.86 -13.50
N ALA A 524 24.44 23.64 -12.43
CA ALA A 524 25.06 24.95 -12.54
C ALA A 524 26.51 24.87 -13.05
N LYS A 525 27.29 23.90 -12.56
CA LYS A 525 28.70 23.70 -12.93
C LYS A 525 28.88 23.38 -14.42
N TYR A 526 28.01 22.54 -14.99
CA TYR A 526 28.12 22.07 -16.37
C TYR A 526 27.19 22.81 -17.34
N GLY A 527 26.55 23.91 -16.91
CA GLY A 527 25.71 24.73 -17.79
C GLY A 527 24.45 24.01 -18.31
N VAL A 528 23.89 23.09 -17.51
CA VAL A 528 22.66 22.36 -17.86
C VAL A 528 21.51 23.36 -18.02
N ALA A 529 20.75 23.25 -19.11
CA ALA A 529 19.71 24.20 -19.45
C ALA A 529 18.46 24.06 -18.55
N GLY A 530 18.18 22.86 -18.04
CA GLY A 530 17.00 22.66 -17.23
C GLY A 530 16.94 21.40 -16.37
N ILE A 531 15.98 21.43 -15.45
CA ILE A 531 15.59 20.31 -14.59
C ILE A 531 14.10 20.04 -14.79
N VAL A 532 13.77 18.81 -15.15
CA VAL A 532 12.38 18.36 -15.30
C VAL A 532 12.20 17.08 -14.50
N GLY A 533 11.62 17.16 -13.30
CA GLY A 533 11.55 16.03 -12.37
C GLY A 533 10.48 14.98 -12.72
N GLN A 534 10.80 13.69 -12.67
CA GLN A 534 9.81 12.62 -12.85
C GLN A 534 8.86 12.58 -11.65
N LEU A 535 7.55 12.71 -11.90
CA LEU A 535 6.52 12.80 -10.87
C LEU A 535 5.39 11.77 -11.16
N ASN A 536 5.29 10.72 -10.35
CA ASN A 536 4.30 9.64 -10.49
C ASN A 536 3.09 9.82 -9.58
N LYS A 537 3.22 10.51 -8.44
CA LYS A 537 2.09 11.01 -7.61
C LYS A 537 2.30 12.48 -7.25
N GLU A 538 1.30 13.17 -6.70
CA GLU A 538 1.46 14.60 -6.36
C GLU A 538 1.63 14.84 -4.87
N ARG A 539 0.68 14.36 -4.06
CA ARG A 539 0.67 14.58 -2.62
C ARG A 539 1.75 13.75 -1.92
N GLY A 540 2.47 14.38 -0.99
CA GLY A 540 3.55 13.81 -0.20
C GLY A 540 4.95 14.03 -0.79
N LEU A 541 5.06 14.61 -2.00
CA LEU A 541 6.33 14.89 -2.68
C LEU A 541 6.68 16.37 -2.73
N GLU A 542 5.93 17.20 -2.02
CA GLU A 542 6.06 18.66 -2.02
C GLU A 542 7.47 19.10 -1.63
N ASN A 543 8.10 18.39 -0.68
CA ASN A 543 9.47 18.67 -0.25
C ASN A 543 10.48 18.49 -1.39
N ASN A 544 10.36 17.42 -2.17
CA ASN A 544 11.27 17.15 -3.29
C ASN A 544 11.07 18.16 -4.42
N VAL A 545 9.82 18.48 -4.74
CA VAL A 545 9.47 19.49 -5.73
C VAL A 545 9.96 20.88 -5.29
N ARG A 546 9.78 21.24 -4.02
CA ARG A 546 10.29 22.47 -3.42
C ARG A 546 11.80 22.55 -3.49
N TYR A 547 12.50 21.46 -3.18
CA TYR A 547 13.96 21.42 -3.28
C TYR A 547 14.42 21.74 -4.71
N MET A 548 13.78 21.15 -5.73
CA MET A 548 14.07 21.45 -7.13
C MET A 548 13.72 22.88 -7.52
N ALA A 549 12.54 23.36 -7.11
CA ALA A 549 12.08 24.71 -7.38
C ALA A 549 13.02 25.76 -6.78
N GLU A 550 13.40 25.63 -5.51
CA GLU A 550 14.32 26.56 -4.85
C GLU A 550 15.76 26.43 -5.40
N GLY A 551 16.21 25.19 -5.67
CA GLY A 551 17.53 24.92 -6.25
C GLY A 551 17.72 25.52 -7.64
N ALA A 552 16.65 25.63 -8.43
CA ALA A 552 16.70 26.26 -9.74
C ALA A 552 16.97 27.79 -9.70
N TRP A 553 16.85 28.41 -8.53
CA TRP A 553 17.18 29.82 -8.27
C TRP A 553 18.40 29.97 -7.35
N ASN A 554 18.71 28.94 -6.55
CA ASN A 554 19.83 28.91 -5.62
C ASN A 554 20.70 27.67 -5.86
N PRO A 555 21.83 27.80 -6.60
CA PRO A 555 22.68 26.67 -6.94
C PRO A 555 23.49 26.12 -5.75
N GLN A 556 23.43 26.79 -4.58
CA GLN A 556 24.11 26.40 -3.34
C GLN A 556 23.18 25.69 -2.34
N ILE A 557 21.96 25.34 -2.77
CA ILE A 557 21.02 24.60 -1.95
C ILE A 557 21.64 23.26 -1.48
N ASN A 558 21.31 22.85 -0.25
CA ASN A 558 21.61 21.53 0.27
C ASN A 558 20.49 21.09 1.21
N CYS A 559 20.37 19.78 1.43
CA CYS A 559 19.31 19.14 2.21
C CYS A 559 19.06 19.81 3.57
N ARG A 560 20.12 20.04 4.34
CA ARG A 560 19.98 20.55 5.71
C ARG A 560 19.48 21.99 5.73
N THR A 561 20.14 22.88 4.99
CA THR A 561 19.76 24.31 4.95
C THR A 561 18.39 24.51 4.31
N PHE A 562 18.03 23.66 3.34
CA PHE A 562 16.70 23.61 2.75
C PHE A 562 15.64 23.31 3.82
N TYR A 563 15.77 22.23 4.58
CA TYR A 563 14.79 21.89 5.62
C TYR A 563 14.78 22.89 6.78
N GLU A 564 15.93 23.45 7.17
CA GLU A 564 15.99 24.51 8.19
C GLU A 564 15.13 25.72 7.77
N GLY A 565 15.20 26.13 6.50
CA GLY A 565 14.40 27.22 5.95
C GLY A 565 12.93 26.83 5.76
N LEU A 566 12.67 25.69 5.13
CA LEU A 566 11.32 25.23 4.78
C LEU A 566 10.47 24.98 6.03
N LEU A 567 10.99 24.22 6.99
CA LEU A 567 10.24 23.83 8.19
C LEU A 567 9.95 25.04 9.08
N GLY A 568 10.90 25.98 9.18
CA GLY A 568 10.67 27.24 9.89
C GLY A 568 9.58 28.09 9.24
N ARG A 569 9.48 28.07 7.91
CA ARG A 569 8.46 28.80 7.14
C ARG A 569 7.07 28.17 7.26
N ILE A 570 6.98 26.84 7.14
CA ILE A 570 5.71 26.11 7.20
C ILE A 570 5.19 26.06 8.64
N PHE A 571 6.01 25.53 9.56
CA PHE A 571 5.53 25.10 10.87
C PHE A 571 5.85 26.10 11.99
N GLY A 572 6.71 27.09 11.73
CA GLY A 572 7.16 28.08 12.70
C GLY A 572 8.50 27.73 13.35
N LEU A 573 9.17 28.75 13.89
CA LEU A 573 10.52 28.62 14.47
C LEU A 573 10.55 27.75 15.73
N ASP A 574 9.48 27.75 16.52
CA ASP A 574 9.41 27.00 17.78
C ASP A 574 9.37 25.47 17.57
N ALA A 575 8.78 25.01 16.46
CA ALA A 575 8.72 23.60 16.09
C ALA A 575 9.92 23.16 15.24
N ARG A 576 10.64 24.11 14.62
CA ARG A 576 11.64 23.85 13.57
C ARG A 576 12.69 22.82 13.97
N ASP A 577 13.33 22.96 15.12
CA ASP A 577 14.48 22.13 15.48
C ASP A 577 14.08 20.67 15.76
N THR A 578 12.90 20.45 16.36
CA THR A 578 12.34 19.09 16.55
C THR A 578 11.95 18.48 15.20
N LEU A 579 11.27 19.24 14.34
CA LEU A 579 10.88 18.78 13.01
C LEU A 579 12.08 18.50 12.10
N LEU A 580 13.14 19.32 12.18
CA LEU A 580 14.37 19.10 11.43
C LEU A 580 14.99 17.75 11.77
N LYS A 581 15.04 17.38 13.06
CA LYS A 581 15.51 16.06 13.48
C LYS A 581 14.66 14.94 12.88
N ALA A 582 13.32 15.09 12.91
CA ALA A 582 12.41 14.11 12.32
C ALA A 582 12.63 13.95 10.81
N TYR A 583 12.69 15.07 10.08
CA TYR A 583 12.86 15.07 8.62
C TYR A 583 14.21 14.51 8.18
N LEU A 584 15.30 14.82 8.90
CA LEU A 584 16.62 14.24 8.61
C LEU A 584 16.66 12.73 8.90
N MET A 585 15.93 12.25 9.91
CA MET A 585 15.78 10.81 10.15
C MET A 585 15.00 10.12 9.02
N LEU A 586 13.96 10.77 8.49
CA LEU A 586 13.21 10.26 7.34
C LEU A 586 14.08 10.21 6.07
N GLU A 587 14.87 11.25 5.81
CA GLU A 587 15.89 11.26 4.73
C GLU A 587 16.91 10.13 4.87
N GLU A 588 17.40 9.85 6.09
CA GLU A 588 18.33 8.74 6.33
C GLU A 588 17.69 7.37 6.07
N ASN A 589 16.43 7.19 6.45
CA ASN A 589 15.67 5.96 6.16
C ASN A 589 15.46 5.78 4.65
N ASP A 590 15.10 6.84 3.94
CA ASP A 590 14.94 6.80 2.49
C ASP A 590 16.24 6.50 1.75
N ARG A 591 17.35 7.06 2.22
CA ARG A 591 18.68 6.76 1.70
C ARG A 591 18.98 5.26 1.77
N GLU A 592 18.55 4.57 2.82
CA GLU A 592 18.73 3.12 2.97
C GLU A 592 17.77 2.30 2.11
N LEU A 593 16.54 2.78 1.89
CA LEU A 593 15.61 2.16 0.96
C LEU A 593 16.21 2.12 -0.45
N GLY A 594 16.68 3.28 -0.94
CA GLY A 594 17.15 3.42 -2.33
C GLY A 594 16.15 2.85 -3.35
N TRP A 595 16.58 2.62 -4.59
CA TRP A 595 15.68 2.03 -5.59
C TRP A 595 15.30 0.58 -5.31
N HIS A 596 16.30 -0.30 -5.09
CA HIS A 596 16.04 -1.73 -4.94
C HIS A 596 15.19 -2.03 -3.70
N GLY A 597 15.33 -1.25 -2.62
CA GLY A 597 14.43 -1.35 -1.47
C GLY A 597 13.01 -0.89 -1.80
N ARG A 598 12.84 0.26 -2.48
CA ARG A 598 11.50 0.79 -2.85
C ARG A 598 10.72 -0.13 -3.79
N SER A 599 11.40 -0.79 -4.74
CA SER A 599 10.77 -1.72 -5.69
C SER A 599 10.08 -2.95 -5.05
N GLY A 600 10.42 -3.28 -3.80
CA GLY A 600 9.86 -4.41 -3.05
C GLY A 600 8.79 -4.02 -2.02
N VAL A 601 8.43 -2.73 -1.92
CA VAL A 601 7.58 -2.23 -0.83
C VAL A 601 6.13 -2.11 -1.29
N PHE A 602 5.81 -1.18 -2.19
CA PHE A 602 4.48 -0.96 -2.74
C PHE A 602 4.64 -0.48 -4.17
N ILE A 603 3.75 -0.82 -5.09
CA ILE A 603 3.74 -0.23 -6.43
C ILE A 603 2.30 0.17 -6.73
N GLY A 604 2.07 1.48 -6.80
CA GLY A 604 0.75 2.07 -6.91
C GLY A 604 0.12 1.83 -8.27
N TYR A 605 0.90 1.69 -9.34
CA TYR A 605 0.32 1.60 -10.68
C TYR A 605 0.24 0.17 -11.25
N ASN A 606 1.02 -0.79 -10.74
CA ASN A 606 1.06 -2.19 -11.21
C ASN A 606 0.30 -3.14 -10.28
N ARG A 607 -0.21 -4.28 -10.79
CA ARG A 607 -0.60 -5.40 -9.92
C ARG A 607 0.64 -5.89 -9.22
N PHE A 608 0.68 -5.60 -7.93
CA PHE A 608 1.86 -5.79 -7.11
C PHE A 608 1.49 -6.67 -5.92
N SER A 609 2.27 -7.72 -5.72
CA SER A 609 2.19 -8.57 -4.53
C SER A 609 3.44 -8.31 -3.70
N PRO A 610 3.33 -7.53 -2.60
CA PRO A 610 4.48 -7.17 -1.75
C PRO A 610 5.12 -8.38 -1.08
N VAL A 611 4.27 -9.35 -0.75
CA VAL A 611 4.60 -10.60 -0.08
C VAL A 611 4.49 -11.68 -1.15
N ARG A 612 5.51 -11.74 -2.04
CA ARG A 612 5.55 -12.77 -3.08
C ARG A 612 5.65 -14.13 -2.41
N LEU A 613 4.53 -14.84 -2.37
CA LEU A 613 4.50 -16.20 -1.82
C LEU A 613 5.33 -17.14 -2.69
N PRO A 614 6.28 -17.87 -2.10
CA PRO A 614 6.90 -19.03 -2.71
C PRO A 614 5.98 -20.26 -2.60
N LEU A 615 4.67 -20.10 -2.84
CA LEU A 615 3.88 -21.28 -3.23
C LEU A 615 4.24 -21.76 -4.66
N ARG A 616 5.27 -21.14 -5.27
CA ARG A 616 6.61 -21.74 -5.49
C ARG A 616 7.33 -20.88 -6.56
N THR A 617 8.27 -20.01 -6.18
CA THR A 617 9.00 -19.15 -7.14
C THR A 617 10.08 -19.87 -7.95
N SER A 618 10.23 -21.18 -7.77
CA SER A 618 10.99 -22.08 -8.64
C SER A 618 10.25 -23.41 -8.84
N ALA A 619 9.77 -24.02 -7.75
CA ALA A 619 9.07 -25.31 -7.79
C ALA A 619 7.63 -25.30 -8.37
N ALA A 620 6.96 -24.18 -8.70
CA ALA A 620 5.64 -24.21 -9.39
C ALA A 620 5.82 -24.06 -10.89
N ARG A 621 6.95 -23.52 -11.33
CA ARG A 621 7.34 -23.60 -12.73
C ARG A 621 7.79 -25.01 -13.09
N ASP A 622 8.39 -25.74 -12.15
CA ASP A 622 8.78 -27.13 -12.34
C ASP A 622 7.96 -28.06 -11.43
N ALA A 623 6.98 -28.73 -12.03
CA ALA A 623 6.23 -29.91 -11.59
C ALA A 623 6.51 -30.50 -10.19
N ARG A 624 5.43 -30.84 -9.45
CA ARG A 624 5.17 -32.03 -8.59
C ARG A 624 6.29 -33.02 -8.14
N SER A 625 7.58 -32.70 -8.07
CA SER A 625 8.62 -33.65 -7.65
C SER A 625 9.75 -32.93 -6.90
N GLU A 626 9.88 -33.30 -5.62
CA GLU A 626 10.99 -33.04 -4.70
C GLU A 626 11.35 -31.58 -4.40
N VAL A 627 10.97 -31.12 -3.20
CA VAL A 627 11.43 -29.86 -2.62
C VAL A 627 12.94 -29.96 -2.35
N GLN A 628 13.74 -29.14 -3.03
CA GLN A 628 15.18 -29.05 -2.74
C GLN A 628 15.40 -28.32 -1.41
N ARG A 629 15.73 -29.08 -0.36
CA ARG A 629 15.92 -28.59 1.01
C ARG A 629 16.82 -27.36 1.11
N GLU A 630 17.97 -27.37 0.43
CA GLU A 630 18.94 -26.26 0.45
C GLU A 630 18.37 -24.95 -0.12
N VAL A 631 17.57 -25.04 -1.18
CA VAL A 631 16.91 -23.88 -1.79
C VAL A 631 15.87 -23.31 -0.83
N LEU A 632 15.06 -24.17 -0.21
CA LEU A 632 14.03 -23.76 0.73
C LEU A 632 14.60 -23.17 2.01
N GLU A 633 15.68 -23.75 2.56
CA GLU A 633 16.39 -23.19 3.72
C GLU A 633 16.94 -21.79 3.42
N LYS A 634 17.48 -21.57 2.21
CA LYS A 634 17.92 -20.23 1.77
C LYS A 634 16.76 -19.25 1.62
N GLU A 635 15.62 -19.69 1.10
CA GLU A 635 14.41 -18.86 0.99
C GLU A 635 13.86 -18.48 2.39
N ILE A 636 13.84 -19.42 3.34
CA ILE A 636 13.48 -19.17 4.74
C ILE A 636 14.42 -18.13 5.35
N SER A 637 15.74 -18.30 5.23
CA SER A 637 16.71 -17.32 5.74
C SER A 637 16.49 -15.94 5.14
N ALA A 638 16.28 -15.85 3.83
CA ALA A 638 16.01 -14.58 3.15
C ALA A 638 14.66 -13.95 3.58
N ALA A 639 13.65 -14.76 3.93
CA ALA A 639 12.38 -14.27 4.47
C ALA A 639 12.55 -13.70 5.89
N VAL A 640 13.30 -14.39 6.77
CA VAL A 640 13.63 -13.92 8.13
C VAL A 640 14.45 -12.62 8.08
N GLU A 641 15.45 -12.52 7.20
CA GLU A 641 16.23 -11.29 7.01
C GLU A 641 15.35 -10.13 6.55
N ARG A 642 14.42 -10.36 5.62
CA ARG A 642 13.46 -9.34 5.17
C ARG A 642 12.50 -8.94 6.28
N GLN A 643 11.95 -9.90 7.03
CA GLN A 643 11.11 -9.63 8.19
C GLN A 643 11.83 -8.67 9.15
N GLN A 644 13.06 -9.02 9.57
CA GLN A 644 13.84 -8.19 10.49
C GLN A 644 14.10 -6.79 9.92
N ARG A 645 14.51 -6.70 8.64
CA ARG A 645 14.74 -5.42 7.97
C ARG A 645 13.51 -4.51 8.04
N TRP A 646 12.32 -5.05 7.77
CA TRP A 646 11.09 -4.26 7.81
C TRP A 646 10.68 -3.88 9.24
N THR A 647 10.87 -4.77 10.22
CA THR A 647 10.68 -4.46 11.63
C THR A 647 11.59 -3.31 12.10
N ASP A 648 12.87 -3.37 11.79
CA ASP A 648 13.85 -2.34 12.17
C ASP A 648 13.56 -1.01 11.49
N MET A 649 13.14 -1.05 10.23
CA MET A 649 12.76 0.15 9.50
C MET A 649 11.49 0.77 10.07
N ALA A 650 10.44 -0.03 10.34
CA ALA A 650 9.22 0.44 10.99
C ALA A 650 9.54 1.13 12.33
N ALA A 651 10.42 0.56 13.14
CA ALA A 651 10.85 1.15 14.41
C ALA A 651 11.49 2.55 14.23
N ARG A 652 12.33 2.75 13.21
CA ARG A 652 12.90 4.07 12.90
C ARG A 652 11.85 5.08 12.43
N TYR A 653 10.87 4.65 11.65
CA TYR A 653 9.74 5.51 11.29
C TYR A 653 8.89 5.89 12.53
N ARG A 654 8.69 4.97 13.48
CA ARG A 654 8.03 5.27 14.76
C ARG A 654 8.82 6.28 15.59
N GLN A 655 10.16 6.23 15.59
CA GLN A 655 10.99 7.26 16.23
C GLN A 655 10.82 8.65 15.59
N ALA A 656 10.78 8.72 14.25
CA ALA A 656 10.50 9.97 13.56
C ALA A 656 9.07 10.48 13.89
N LEU A 657 8.10 9.56 13.95
CA LEU A 657 6.70 9.86 14.32
C LEU A 657 6.58 10.47 15.72
N ASP A 658 7.35 9.97 16.70
CA ASP A 658 7.36 10.53 18.05
C ASP A 658 7.84 11.99 18.06
N LEU A 659 8.88 12.31 17.29
CA LEU A 659 9.36 13.69 17.13
C LEU A 659 8.33 14.58 16.44
N LEU A 660 7.64 14.08 15.41
CA LEU A 660 6.55 14.82 14.76
C LEU A 660 5.41 15.13 15.74
N ARG A 661 5.03 14.17 16.58
CA ARG A 661 4.01 14.34 17.63
C ARG A 661 4.46 15.28 18.73
N GLU A 662 5.74 15.24 19.13
CA GLU A 662 6.34 16.18 20.08
C GLU A 662 6.31 17.62 19.57
N ALA A 663 6.51 17.82 18.27
CA ALA A 663 6.48 19.14 17.64
C ALA A 663 5.06 19.71 17.49
N ARG A 664 4.04 18.85 17.40
CA ARG A 664 2.63 19.24 17.13
C ARG A 664 2.10 20.43 17.94
N PRO A 665 2.25 20.51 19.28
CA PRO A 665 1.76 21.66 20.06
C PRO A 665 2.52 22.98 19.78
N LYS A 666 3.70 22.93 19.15
CA LYS A 666 4.55 24.10 18.84
C LYS A 666 4.32 24.64 17.42
N VAL A 667 3.54 23.93 16.60
CA VAL A 667 3.28 24.30 15.20
C VAL A 667 2.29 25.45 15.10
N LEU A 668 2.53 26.35 14.14
CA LEU A 668 1.62 27.45 13.80
C LEU A 668 0.19 26.92 13.52
N PRO A 669 -0.87 27.56 14.02
CA PRO A 669 -2.24 27.09 13.85
C PRO A 669 -2.64 26.79 12.38
N GLY A 670 -2.21 27.63 11.44
CA GLY A 670 -2.49 27.47 10.01
C GLY A 670 -1.77 26.30 9.33
N ALA A 671 -0.82 25.65 10.01
CA ALA A 671 -0.02 24.55 9.49
C ALA A 671 -0.27 23.20 10.22
N GLN A 672 -1.22 23.15 11.16
CA GLN A 672 -1.54 21.92 11.90
C GLN A 672 -2.01 20.79 10.98
N ALA A 673 -2.87 21.09 10.00
CA ALA A 673 -3.35 20.10 9.04
C ALA A 673 -2.22 19.52 8.17
N GLU A 674 -1.21 20.34 7.85
CA GLU A 674 -0.04 19.88 7.11
C GLU A 674 0.80 18.92 7.95
N LEU A 675 1.03 19.24 9.24
CA LEU A 675 1.76 18.34 10.12
C LEU A 675 0.98 17.04 10.37
N ASP A 676 -0.35 17.13 10.53
CA ASP A 676 -1.21 15.96 10.73
C ASP A 676 -1.17 15.03 9.51
N TYR A 677 -1.11 15.59 8.29
CA TYR A 677 -0.88 14.80 7.08
C TYR A 677 0.51 14.12 7.09
N VAL A 678 1.57 14.83 7.48
CA VAL A 678 2.93 14.25 7.60
C VAL A 678 2.98 13.13 8.65
N ILE A 679 2.31 13.31 9.78
CA ILE A 679 2.13 12.28 10.83
C ILE A 679 1.40 11.07 10.24
N PHE A 680 0.27 11.29 9.56
CA PHE A 680 -0.50 10.22 8.91
C PHE A 680 0.35 9.43 7.92
N LYS A 681 1.08 10.08 7.02
CA LYS A 681 1.91 9.37 6.04
C LYS A 681 3.05 8.59 6.69
N THR A 682 3.65 9.15 7.74
CA THR A 682 4.71 8.48 8.49
C THR A 682 4.18 7.26 9.25
N GLU A 683 3.02 7.40 9.90
CA GLU A 683 2.37 6.34 10.66
C GLU A 683 1.83 5.22 9.78
N SER A 684 1.10 5.56 8.72
CA SER A 684 0.55 4.57 7.77
C SER A 684 1.66 3.81 7.06
N PHE A 685 2.78 4.48 6.72
CA PHE A 685 3.92 3.78 6.13
C PHE A 685 4.63 2.87 7.13
N ALA A 686 4.81 3.28 8.39
CA ALA A 686 5.32 2.40 9.45
C ALA A 686 4.43 1.16 9.63
N GLY A 687 3.10 1.34 9.70
CA GLY A 687 2.15 0.25 9.76
C GLY A 687 2.22 -0.67 8.53
N TYR A 688 2.43 -0.11 7.34
CA TYR A 688 2.62 -0.92 6.14
C TYR A 688 3.92 -1.74 6.16
N LEU A 689 5.01 -1.21 6.71
CA LEU A 689 6.24 -1.99 6.93
C LEU A 689 5.99 -3.14 7.92
N GLU A 690 5.14 -2.94 8.93
CA GLU A 690 4.70 -4.01 9.85
C GLU A 690 3.86 -5.09 9.13
N VAL A 691 3.02 -4.70 8.15
CA VAL A 691 2.33 -5.65 7.25
C VAL A 691 3.34 -6.50 6.48
N LEU A 692 4.37 -5.87 5.89
CA LEU A 692 5.42 -6.61 5.18
C LEU A 692 6.16 -7.57 6.11
N ALA A 693 6.53 -7.12 7.31
CA ALA A 693 7.19 -7.96 8.30
C ALA A 693 6.34 -9.19 8.66
N ALA A 694 5.04 -9.01 8.92
CA ALA A 694 4.12 -10.10 9.20
C ALA A 694 3.92 -11.05 8.01
N GLY A 695 3.87 -10.52 6.79
CA GLY A 695 3.82 -11.33 5.57
C GLY A 695 5.06 -12.20 5.36
N TYR A 696 6.26 -11.66 5.60
CA TYR A 696 7.50 -12.46 5.50
C TYR A 696 7.65 -13.48 6.64
N GLU A 697 7.13 -13.20 7.84
CA GLU A 697 7.01 -14.21 8.90
C GLU A 697 6.13 -15.38 8.49
N ALA A 698 4.99 -15.09 7.84
CA ALA A 698 4.09 -16.11 7.34
C ALA A 698 4.73 -16.96 6.25
N ILE A 699 5.49 -16.36 5.33
CA ILE A 699 6.28 -17.09 4.33
C ILE A 699 7.27 -18.03 5.03
N ALA A 700 8.08 -17.51 5.95
CA ALA A 700 9.13 -18.28 6.60
C ALA A 700 8.58 -19.48 7.40
N THR A 701 7.46 -19.30 8.08
CA THR A 701 6.80 -20.35 8.87
C THR A 701 6.10 -21.37 7.99
N LEU A 702 5.46 -20.95 6.89
CA LEU A 702 4.88 -21.86 5.90
C LEU A 702 5.95 -22.75 5.25
N ASP A 703 7.06 -22.17 4.80
CA ASP A 703 8.16 -22.90 4.17
C ASP A 703 8.81 -23.88 5.15
N ARG A 704 8.95 -23.50 6.43
CA ARG A 704 9.38 -24.43 7.50
C ARG A 704 8.40 -25.59 7.68
N ALA A 705 7.10 -25.34 7.64
CA ALA A 705 6.08 -26.38 7.74
C ALA A 705 6.22 -27.39 6.59
N LEU A 706 6.41 -26.91 5.35
CA LEU A 706 6.62 -27.75 4.17
C LEU A 706 7.91 -28.58 4.27
N LEU A 707 8.99 -27.99 4.78
CA LEU A 707 10.25 -28.70 5.01
C LEU A 707 10.07 -29.81 6.05
N LEU A 708 9.42 -29.52 7.18
CA LEU A 708 9.15 -30.50 8.24
C LEU A 708 8.23 -31.62 7.77
N LYS A 709 7.22 -31.30 6.94
CA LYS A 709 6.33 -32.28 6.31
C LYS A 709 7.10 -33.28 5.47
N SER A 710 8.12 -32.82 4.72
CA SER A 710 8.99 -33.70 3.92
C SER A 710 9.87 -34.63 4.78
N SER A 711 10.10 -34.27 6.04
CA SER A 711 10.89 -35.05 7.00
C SER A 711 10.06 -35.99 7.90
N GLY A 712 8.72 -35.98 7.79
CA GLY A 712 7.81 -36.85 8.54
C GLY A 712 7.51 -36.42 9.98
N ASP A 713 7.89 -35.20 10.40
CA ASP A 713 7.61 -34.67 11.75
C ASP A 713 6.27 -33.93 11.76
N GLU A 714 5.16 -34.67 11.90
CA GLU A 714 3.79 -34.14 11.81
C GLU A 714 3.47 -33.09 12.87
N ALA A 715 3.92 -33.28 14.11
CA ALA A 715 3.65 -32.36 15.22
C ALA A 715 4.33 -30.99 15.01
N LYS A 716 5.62 -30.97 14.61
CA LYS A 716 6.29 -29.71 14.30
C LYS A 716 5.75 -29.07 13.02
N THR A 717 5.32 -29.89 12.05
CA THR A 717 4.67 -29.41 10.83
C THR A 717 3.40 -28.63 11.16
N LEU A 718 2.51 -29.19 12.00
CA LEU A 718 1.27 -28.55 12.42
C LEU A 718 1.55 -27.22 13.15
N LYS A 719 2.48 -27.22 14.11
CA LYS A 719 2.88 -26.01 14.84
C LYS A 719 3.37 -24.88 13.92
N GLN A 720 4.13 -25.21 12.86
CA GLN A 720 4.56 -24.20 11.89
C GLN A 720 3.42 -23.71 11.00
N PHE A 721 2.45 -24.56 10.66
CA PHE A 721 1.24 -24.13 9.96
C PHE A 721 0.37 -23.18 10.79
N GLU A 722 0.18 -23.46 12.08
CA GLU A 722 -0.52 -22.57 13.02
C GLU A 722 0.18 -21.20 13.12
N ALA A 723 1.52 -21.21 13.22
CA ALA A 723 2.31 -19.98 13.24
C ALA A 723 2.16 -19.17 11.93
N ALA A 724 2.15 -19.85 10.78
CA ALA A 724 1.93 -19.21 9.48
C ALA A 724 0.53 -18.57 9.41
N GLN A 725 -0.49 -19.28 9.87
CA GLN A 725 -1.87 -18.78 9.92
C GLN A 725 -1.98 -17.54 10.82
N ALA A 726 -1.41 -17.59 12.02
CA ALA A 726 -1.40 -16.45 12.95
C ALA A 726 -0.70 -15.22 12.36
N ALA A 727 0.44 -15.42 11.67
CA ALA A 727 1.17 -14.34 11.00
C ALA A 727 0.36 -13.70 9.87
N ILE A 728 -0.40 -14.48 9.09
CA ILE A 728 -1.29 -13.95 8.04
C ILE A 728 -2.46 -13.18 8.59
N TYR A 729 -3.13 -13.68 9.64
CA TYR A 729 -4.21 -12.92 10.26
C TYR A 729 -3.70 -11.62 10.88
N ARG A 730 -2.48 -11.61 11.43
CA ARG A 730 -1.84 -10.38 11.87
C ARG A 730 -1.55 -9.43 10.70
N ALA A 731 -1.02 -9.93 9.57
CA ALA A 731 -0.79 -9.13 8.38
C ALA A 731 -2.09 -8.52 7.82
N ASP A 732 -3.17 -9.30 7.80
CA ASP A 732 -4.49 -8.86 7.35
C ASP A 732 -5.04 -7.73 8.22
N ARG A 733 -5.05 -7.91 9.55
CA ARG A 733 -5.47 -6.87 10.50
C ARG A 733 -4.69 -5.57 10.31
N LEU A 734 -3.35 -5.66 10.27
CA LEU A 734 -2.49 -4.50 10.05
C LEU A 734 -2.77 -3.82 8.71
N ALA A 735 -3.02 -4.59 7.64
CA ALA A 735 -3.32 -4.03 6.33
C ALA A 735 -4.68 -3.31 6.32
N GLN A 736 -5.70 -3.90 6.95
CA GLN A 736 -7.00 -3.24 7.12
C GLN A 736 -6.86 -1.95 7.95
N ASP A 737 -6.04 -1.94 9.00
CA ASP A 737 -5.80 -0.74 9.81
C ASP A 737 -5.09 0.36 9.03
N VAL A 738 -4.08 0.02 8.22
CA VAL A 738 -3.45 0.97 7.29
C VAL A 738 -4.48 1.53 6.32
N ALA A 739 -5.33 0.69 5.72
CA ALA A 739 -6.38 1.15 4.81
C ALA A 739 -7.39 2.08 5.51
N ARG A 740 -7.80 1.77 6.76
CA ARG A 740 -8.69 2.62 7.57
C ARG A 740 -8.06 3.98 7.88
N GLN A 741 -6.75 4.04 8.13
CA GLN A 741 -6.04 5.30 8.35
C GLN A 741 -6.05 6.22 7.12
N MET A 742 -6.20 5.68 5.92
CA MET A 742 -6.25 6.48 4.68
C MET A 742 -7.63 7.11 4.44
N ILE A 743 -8.70 6.56 5.02
CA ILE A 743 -10.09 7.00 4.80
C ILE A 743 -10.29 8.49 5.10
N PRO A 744 -9.80 9.06 6.23
CA PRO A 744 -9.96 10.48 6.53
C PRO A 744 -9.32 11.45 5.52
N TYR A 745 -8.37 10.96 4.70
CA TYR A 745 -7.64 11.75 3.72
C TYR A 745 -8.05 11.42 2.27
N ALA A 746 -9.08 10.61 2.08
CA ALA A 746 -9.55 10.19 0.75
C ALA A 746 -10.29 11.30 -0.02
N ASP A 747 -10.42 12.50 0.54
CA ASP A 747 -10.78 13.72 -0.17
C ASP A 747 -9.63 14.23 -1.05
N ILE A 748 -8.38 13.90 -0.70
CA ILE A 748 -7.20 14.18 -1.52
C ILE A 748 -7.15 13.17 -2.68
N PRO A 749 -7.14 13.61 -3.96
CA PRO A 749 -7.18 12.71 -5.12
C PRO A 749 -6.08 11.65 -5.12
N THR A 750 -4.84 12.01 -4.77
CA THR A 750 -3.72 11.07 -4.66
C THR A 750 -3.98 10.00 -3.60
N GLU A 751 -4.45 10.37 -2.40
CA GLU A 751 -4.67 9.39 -1.33
C GLU A 751 -5.87 8.48 -1.62
N LYS A 752 -6.91 9.03 -2.24
CA LYS A 752 -8.03 8.25 -2.75
C LYS A 752 -7.57 7.19 -3.76
N TYR A 753 -6.74 7.59 -4.71
CA TYR A 753 -6.15 6.67 -5.69
C TYR A 753 -5.30 5.60 -4.99
N LEU A 754 -4.45 5.99 -4.04
CA LEU A 754 -3.62 5.04 -3.30
C LEU A 754 -4.47 4.07 -2.46
N LEU A 755 -5.59 4.49 -1.86
CA LEU A 755 -6.50 3.62 -1.12
C LEU A 755 -7.13 2.55 -2.04
N PHE A 756 -7.55 2.95 -3.24
CA PHE A 756 -8.02 2.00 -4.26
C PHE A 756 -6.95 0.97 -4.61
N ARG A 757 -5.72 1.43 -4.88
CA ARG A 757 -4.60 0.56 -5.25
C ARG A 757 -4.13 -0.31 -4.09
N PHE A 758 -4.23 0.19 -2.85
CA PHE A 758 -3.94 -0.58 -1.65
C PHE A 758 -4.90 -1.75 -1.47
N ASN A 759 -6.19 -1.54 -1.68
CA ASN A 759 -7.18 -2.62 -1.68
C ASN A 759 -6.89 -3.65 -2.78
N GLN A 760 -6.60 -3.19 -4.00
CA GLN A 760 -6.29 -4.07 -5.13
C GLN A 760 -5.01 -4.88 -4.93
N ASN A 761 -3.96 -4.29 -4.37
CA ASN A 761 -2.62 -4.90 -4.33
C ASN A 761 -2.31 -5.60 -2.99
N VAL A 762 -2.73 -5.02 -1.87
CA VAL A 762 -2.34 -5.50 -0.53
C VAL A 762 -3.45 -6.34 0.08
N ILE A 763 -4.65 -5.76 0.28
CA ILE A 763 -5.78 -6.45 0.92
C ILE A 763 -6.13 -7.73 0.14
N SER A 764 -6.36 -7.61 -1.17
CA SER A 764 -6.74 -8.75 -1.99
C SER A 764 -5.67 -9.87 -2.00
N SER A 765 -4.39 -9.50 -1.95
CA SER A 765 -3.27 -10.45 -1.91
C SER A 765 -3.22 -11.22 -0.58
N ILE A 766 -3.43 -10.53 0.54
CA ILE A 766 -3.43 -11.16 1.87
C ILE A 766 -4.67 -12.06 2.04
N GLU A 767 -5.85 -11.64 1.55
CA GLU A 767 -7.04 -12.49 1.54
C GLU A 767 -6.85 -13.75 0.69
N ALA A 768 -6.23 -13.63 -0.48
CA ALA A 768 -5.91 -14.77 -1.34
C ALA A 768 -4.94 -15.73 -0.67
N LEU A 769 -3.98 -15.20 0.09
CA LEU A 769 -3.05 -15.98 0.88
C LEU A 769 -3.78 -16.75 2.01
N ALA A 770 -4.63 -16.06 2.78
CA ALA A 770 -5.42 -16.69 3.83
C ALA A 770 -6.29 -17.85 3.27
N ARG A 771 -6.93 -17.64 2.11
CA ARG A 771 -7.68 -18.71 1.39
C ARG A 771 -6.79 -19.91 1.04
N THR A 772 -5.58 -19.65 0.56
CA THR A 772 -4.68 -20.72 0.11
C THR A 772 -4.13 -21.54 1.27
N LEU A 773 -3.78 -20.91 2.40
CA LEU A 773 -3.39 -21.62 3.61
C LEU A 773 -4.52 -22.51 4.14
N ARG A 774 -5.75 -22.00 4.22
CA ARG A 774 -6.91 -22.80 4.66
C ARG A 774 -7.02 -24.11 3.87
N ASN A 775 -6.82 -24.06 2.56
CA ASN A 775 -6.86 -25.24 1.71
C ASN A 775 -5.66 -26.19 1.91
N ALA A 776 -4.51 -25.68 2.38
CA ALA A 776 -3.27 -26.44 2.57
C ALA A 776 -3.14 -27.05 3.98
N THR A 777 -3.78 -26.44 4.99
CA THR A 777 -3.77 -26.87 6.40
C THR A 777 -4.97 -27.73 6.79
N ALA A 778 -5.87 -28.05 5.86
CA ALA A 778 -6.96 -28.99 6.11
C ALA A 778 -6.50 -30.46 5.93
N PRO A 779 -6.42 -31.26 7.01
CA PRO A 779 -6.75 -32.68 6.90
C PRO A 779 -7.63 -33.20 8.08
N PRO A 780 -8.20 -34.41 7.96
CA PRO A 780 -9.64 -34.67 7.88
C PRO A 780 -10.50 -34.24 9.09
N ALA A 781 -11.77 -34.04 8.74
CA ALA A 781 -12.95 -33.63 9.49
C ALA A 781 -13.15 -34.30 10.86
N LEU A 782 -13.96 -33.66 11.71
CA LEU A 782 -14.92 -34.38 12.54
C LEU A 782 -15.37 -35.63 11.77
N ILE A 783 -14.97 -36.82 12.21
CA ILE A 783 -15.17 -38.03 11.42
C ILE A 783 -16.50 -38.69 11.73
N ALA A 784 -17.02 -38.44 12.93
CA ALA A 784 -18.32 -38.88 13.36
C ALA A 784 -18.84 -37.95 14.45
N HIS A 785 -20.13 -37.65 14.40
CA HIS A 785 -20.83 -36.94 15.45
C HIS A 785 -22.26 -37.48 15.63
N TRP A 786 -22.77 -37.37 16.84
CA TRP A 786 -24.10 -37.80 17.26
C TRP A 786 -24.68 -36.76 18.21
N THR A 787 -25.87 -36.26 17.88
CA THR A 787 -26.51 -35.16 18.63
C THR A 787 -27.71 -35.65 19.43
N PHE A 788 -28.04 -36.95 19.36
CA PHE A 788 -29.11 -37.65 20.11
C PHE A 788 -30.49 -36.95 20.19
N ASP A 789 -30.77 -36.01 19.30
CA ASP A 789 -31.96 -35.19 19.31
C ASP A 789 -33.20 -35.93 18.74
N SER A 790 -34.28 -36.05 19.52
CA SER A 790 -35.59 -36.55 19.02
C SER A 790 -36.78 -35.75 19.55
N ALA A 791 -37.80 -35.55 18.71
CA ALA A 791 -38.99 -34.73 19.02
C ALA A 791 -39.90 -35.29 20.13
N ASN A 792 -39.73 -36.55 20.51
CA ASN A 792 -40.41 -37.18 21.63
C ASN A 792 -39.33 -37.92 22.40
N GLY A 793 -38.93 -37.40 23.58
CA GLY A 793 -37.92 -37.99 24.44
C GLY A 793 -38.06 -39.52 24.47
N SER A 794 -37.19 -40.18 23.70
CA SER A 794 -37.33 -41.59 23.43
C SER A 794 -36.57 -42.32 24.53
N THR A 795 -37.30 -42.78 25.55
CA THR A 795 -36.78 -43.83 26.41
C THR A 795 -36.59 -45.05 25.51
N VAL A 796 -35.35 -45.40 25.14
CA VAL A 796 -35.08 -46.69 24.52
C VAL A 796 -35.22 -47.72 25.64
N PRO A 797 -36.28 -48.56 25.65
CA PRO A 797 -36.40 -49.57 26.69
C PRO A 797 -35.32 -50.61 26.42
N PHE A 798 -34.33 -50.72 27.29
CA PHE A 798 -33.38 -51.82 27.27
C PHE A 798 -34.05 -53.08 27.83
N THR A 799 -35.00 -53.64 27.10
CA THR A 799 -35.63 -54.93 27.42
C THR A 799 -35.02 -56.00 26.54
N GLY A 800 -34.23 -56.88 27.15
CA GLY A 800 -33.61 -58.01 26.46
C GLY A 800 -34.65 -58.97 25.88
N ASP A 801 -34.38 -59.43 24.67
CA ASP A 801 -34.71 -60.79 24.25
C ASP A 801 -33.65 -61.29 23.25
N VAL A 802 -33.42 -62.60 23.26
CA VAL A 802 -32.21 -63.31 22.80
C VAL A 802 -32.03 -63.34 21.26
N ASP A 803 -32.72 -62.50 20.49
CA ASP A 803 -32.68 -62.52 19.02
C ASP A 803 -32.63 -61.11 18.39
N GLY A 804 -31.44 -60.48 18.42
CA GLY A 804 -30.92 -59.73 17.27
C GLY A 804 -31.50 -58.36 16.89
N SER A 805 -32.22 -57.64 17.75
CA SER A 805 -32.63 -56.25 17.44
C SER A 805 -31.52 -55.24 17.71
N ILE A 806 -30.81 -54.82 16.65
CA ILE A 806 -29.89 -53.68 16.66
C ILE A 806 -30.73 -52.40 16.69
N VAL A 807 -30.58 -51.56 17.73
CA VAL A 807 -31.05 -50.16 17.68
C VAL A 807 -30.03 -49.39 16.85
N ALA A 808 -30.40 -49.01 15.63
CA ALA A 808 -29.57 -48.19 14.75
C ALA A 808 -29.73 -46.71 15.14
N PHE A 809 -28.61 -46.02 15.32
CA PHE A 809 -28.56 -44.58 15.62
C PHE A 809 -28.38 -43.79 14.32
N ASP A 810 -29.08 -42.68 14.17
CA ASP A 810 -28.72 -41.67 13.17
C ASP A 810 -27.45 -40.94 13.64
N GLY A 811 -26.36 -41.11 12.91
CA GLY A 811 -25.13 -40.36 13.04
C GLY A 811 -24.57 -40.10 11.65
N THR A 812 -24.08 -38.88 11.39
CA THR A 812 -23.51 -38.54 10.09
C THR A 812 -22.01 -38.85 10.11
N LEU A 813 -21.58 -39.86 9.34
CA LEU A 813 -20.17 -40.04 8.97
C LEU A 813 -19.84 -38.99 7.91
N THR A 814 -19.12 -37.93 8.30
CA THR A 814 -18.64 -36.89 7.39
C THR A 814 -17.36 -37.36 6.69
N GLY A 815 -17.50 -38.32 5.77
CA GLY A 815 -16.41 -38.93 4.98
C GLY A 815 -16.92 -40.00 4.00
N THR A 816 -16.09 -40.45 3.05
CA THR A 816 -16.47 -41.29 1.89
C THR A 816 -17.00 -42.72 2.17
N ALA A 817 -17.37 -43.06 3.40
CA ALA A 817 -17.96 -44.36 3.73
C ALA A 817 -19.47 -44.20 4.00
N LYS A 818 -20.30 -44.79 3.12
CA LYS A 818 -21.76 -44.88 3.32
C LYS A 818 -22.10 -46.07 4.22
N ILE A 819 -23.07 -45.87 5.12
CA ILE A 819 -23.77 -46.96 5.82
C ILE A 819 -24.73 -47.62 4.81
N ASP A 820 -24.66 -48.95 4.66
CA ASP A 820 -25.70 -49.73 3.99
C ASP A 820 -26.79 -50.07 5.02
N THR A 821 -27.82 -49.24 5.10
CA THR A 821 -29.02 -49.56 5.89
C THR A 821 -29.98 -50.35 5.01
N GLY A 822 -29.92 -51.67 5.14
CA GLY A 822 -30.94 -52.56 4.59
C GLY A 822 -32.31 -52.32 5.23
N GLY A 823 -33.02 -51.30 4.75
CA GLY A 823 -34.44 -51.04 5.02
C GLY A 823 -34.74 -49.94 6.04
N GLY A 824 -35.11 -48.75 5.54
CA GLY A 824 -35.84 -47.71 6.29
C GLY A 824 -35.02 -46.47 6.63
N ALA A 825 -35.38 -45.33 6.02
CA ALA A 825 -35.00 -43.99 6.46
C ALA A 825 -36.12 -43.43 7.37
N LEU A 826 -35.83 -42.55 8.36
CA LEU A 826 -36.73 -41.50 8.91
C LEU A 826 -36.04 -40.75 10.10
N ILE A 827 -35.69 -39.47 9.95
CA ILE A 827 -36.25 -38.21 10.57
C ILE A 827 -35.68 -37.85 11.96
N GLY A 828 -34.87 -36.78 11.99
CA GLY A 828 -34.40 -36.07 13.20
C GLY A 828 -35.27 -34.87 13.63
N ALA A 829 -35.04 -34.39 14.86
CA ALA A 829 -35.53 -33.11 15.38
C ALA A 829 -34.75 -32.68 16.63
N GLY A 830 -34.20 -31.45 16.62
CA GLY A 830 -33.21 -30.89 17.57
C GLY A 830 -33.61 -30.69 19.03
N ALA A 831 -32.63 -30.72 19.94
CA ALA A 831 -32.74 -30.26 21.31
C ALA A 831 -32.55 -28.74 21.42
N TYR A 832 -33.49 -28.10 22.09
CA TYR A 832 -33.46 -26.69 22.43
C TYR A 832 -32.98 -26.58 23.89
N LEU A 833 -31.68 -26.39 24.13
CA LEU A 833 -31.18 -25.88 25.42
C LEU A 833 -31.35 -24.35 25.44
N GLY A 834 -32.60 -23.90 25.36
CA GLY A 834 -32.96 -22.50 25.57
C GLY A 834 -32.91 -22.20 27.06
N ALA A 835 -31.82 -21.56 27.49
CA ALA A 835 -31.50 -20.78 28.71
C ALA A 835 -32.55 -20.44 29.82
N GLU A 836 -33.65 -21.16 30.04
CA GLU A 836 -34.56 -20.94 31.19
C GLU A 836 -34.96 -22.21 31.97
N ALA A 837 -34.45 -23.40 31.65
CA ALA A 837 -34.62 -24.58 32.52
C ALA A 837 -33.42 -25.55 32.42
N PRO A 838 -32.72 -25.89 33.52
CA PRO A 838 -31.68 -26.92 33.54
C PRO A 838 -32.21 -28.36 33.34
N ASP A 839 -33.55 -28.52 33.31
CA ASP A 839 -34.23 -29.79 33.54
C ASP A 839 -34.87 -30.40 32.28
N ASN A 840 -34.56 -29.89 31.08
CA ASN A 840 -34.96 -30.59 29.86
C ASN A 840 -33.97 -31.74 29.62
N ASP A 841 -34.25 -32.91 30.21
CA ASP A 841 -33.47 -34.16 30.12
C ASP A 841 -33.52 -34.78 28.71
N SER A 842 -33.16 -34.00 27.70
CA SER A 842 -33.09 -34.42 26.30
C SER A 842 -31.67 -34.89 26.03
N GLY A 843 -31.51 -36.20 25.85
CA GLY A 843 -30.26 -36.91 25.58
C GLY A 843 -30.57 -38.41 25.55
N ILE A 844 -29.66 -39.25 25.08
CA ILE A 844 -29.90 -40.69 25.10
C ILE A 844 -29.93 -41.20 26.55
N THR A 845 -31.08 -41.67 27.01
CA THR A 845 -31.22 -42.27 28.35
C THR A 845 -30.73 -43.72 28.34
N LEU A 846 -29.75 -44.01 29.19
CA LEU A 846 -29.22 -45.35 29.40
C LEU A 846 -29.73 -45.84 30.77
N THR A 847 -30.73 -46.73 30.77
CA THR A 847 -31.41 -47.24 31.99
C THR A 847 -31.11 -48.72 32.27
N GLY A 848 -31.09 -49.11 33.54
CA GLY A 848 -30.91 -50.49 34.01
C GLY A 848 -30.58 -50.58 35.50
N ASP A 849 -31.29 -51.42 36.25
CA ASP A 849 -31.05 -51.66 37.70
C ASP A 849 -30.12 -52.85 37.96
N THR A 850 -29.61 -53.53 36.91
CA THR A 850 -28.79 -54.74 37.06
C THR A 850 -27.71 -54.87 35.99
N VAL A 851 -26.51 -55.14 36.46
CA VAL A 851 -25.29 -55.49 35.71
C VAL A 851 -25.52 -56.67 34.76
N GLY A 852 -25.10 -56.55 33.50
CA GLY A 852 -25.01 -57.68 32.57
C GLY A 852 -26.29 -58.02 31.79
N SER A 853 -27.24 -57.09 31.65
CA SER A 853 -28.33 -57.21 30.67
C SER A 853 -27.91 -56.56 29.34
N ASP A 854 -28.04 -57.26 28.22
CA ASP A 854 -27.42 -56.98 26.90
C ASP A 854 -27.88 -55.68 26.17
N GLY A 855 -27.89 -54.54 26.84
CA GLY A 855 -28.21 -53.23 26.27
C GLY A 855 -26.97 -52.49 25.75
N ARG A 856 -26.78 -52.40 24.43
CA ARG A 856 -25.60 -51.78 23.81
C ARG A 856 -25.89 -50.98 22.54
N ALA A 857 -25.25 -49.82 22.40
CA ALA A 857 -25.21 -49.06 21.16
C ALA A 857 -23.98 -49.44 20.32
N ARG A 858 -24.15 -50.28 19.29
CA ARG A 858 -23.06 -50.79 18.45
C ARG A 858 -22.85 -49.90 17.22
N LEU A 859 -21.64 -49.38 17.05
CA LEU A 859 -21.25 -48.52 15.92
C LEU A 859 -20.56 -49.28 14.76
N GLY A 860 -20.24 -50.56 14.94
CA GLY A 860 -19.50 -51.38 13.97
C GLY A 860 -17.98 -51.12 13.95
N ASP A 861 -17.29 -51.60 12.91
CA ASP A 861 -15.84 -51.49 12.69
C ASP A 861 -15.40 -50.25 11.88
N GLN A 862 -16.37 -49.43 11.45
CA GLN A 862 -16.17 -48.28 10.54
C GLN A 862 -15.46 -47.08 11.18
N LEU A 863 -15.38 -47.03 12.51
CA LEU A 863 -14.62 -46.04 13.28
C LEU A 863 -13.23 -46.61 13.62
N ASP A 864 -12.45 -46.93 12.59
CA ASP A 864 -11.07 -47.39 12.74
C ASP A 864 -10.11 -46.20 12.90
N LEU A 865 -9.61 -46.04 14.12
CA LEU A 865 -8.58 -45.07 14.45
C LEU A 865 -7.16 -45.69 14.46
N ALA A 866 -6.96 -46.86 13.83
CA ALA A 866 -5.63 -47.43 13.67
C ALA A 866 -4.67 -46.45 12.97
N GLY A 867 -3.45 -46.37 13.50
CA GLY A 867 -2.38 -45.51 12.96
C GLY A 867 -2.56 -44.01 13.22
N VAL A 868 -3.53 -43.61 14.05
CA VAL A 868 -3.77 -42.21 14.42
C VAL A 868 -2.76 -41.77 15.46
N SER A 869 -2.10 -40.64 15.21
CA SER A 869 -1.12 -40.02 16.11
C SER A 869 -1.78 -39.02 17.07
N SER A 870 -2.91 -38.42 16.70
CA SER A 870 -3.66 -37.46 17.53
C SER A 870 -5.18 -37.59 17.37
N MET A 871 -5.96 -37.30 18.41
CA MET A 871 -7.42 -37.40 18.36
C MET A 871 -8.09 -36.44 19.35
N THR A 872 -9.39 -36.24 19.15
CA THR A 872 -10.27 -35.63 20.15
C THR A 872 -11.56 -36.41 20.28
N PHE A 873 -12.01 -36.61 21.51
CA PHE A 873 -13.34 -37.10 21.86
C PHE A 873 -14.06 -36.01 22.65
N SER A 874 -15.32 -35.75 22.33
CA SER A 874 -16.18 -34.79 23.02
C SER A 874 -17.53 -35.44 23.31
N THR A 875 -18.12 -35.19 24.47
CA THR A 875 -19.50 -35.58 24.78
C THR A 875 -20.04 -34.72 25.92
N TRP A 876 -21.34 -34.48 25.91
CA TRP A 876 -22.09 -34.09 27.09
C TRP A 876 -22.51 -35.34 27.87
N VAL A 877 -22.44 -35.29 29.19
CA VAL A 877 -22.81 -36.39 30.09
C VAL A 877 -23.51 -35.88 31.33
N LYS A 878 -24.56 -36.59 31.77
CA LYS A 878 -25.27 -36.40 33.05
C LYS A 878 -25.56 -37.75 33.67
N SER A 879 -25.02 -38.03 34.86
CA SER A 879 -25.30 -39.29 35.56
C SER A 879 -25.23 -39.10 37.07
N PRO A 880 -26.17 -39.68 37.84
CA PRO A 880 -26.15 -39.62 39.30
C PRO A 880 -25.28 -40.72 39.94
N ARG A 881 -24.65 -41.62 39.17
CA ARG A 881 -23.96 -42.82 39.69
C ARG A 881 -22.44 -42.66 39.73
N ALA A 882 -21.92 -41.95 40.72
CA ALA A 882 -20.48 -41.86 40.96
C ALA A 882 -19.84 -43.16 41.53
N SER A 883 -20.63 -44.12 42.03
CA SER A 883 -20.14 -45.31 42.75
C SER A 883 -19.77 -46.52 41.87
N GLU A 884 -20.00 -46.45 40.56
CA GLU A 884 -19.81 -47.54 39.60
C GLU A 884 -19.00 -47.05 38.39
N TYR A 885 -18.55 -47.97 37.53
CA TYR A 885 -17.87 -47.60 36.29
C TYR A 885 -18.88 -47.10 35.26
N GLY A 886 -18.72 -45.88 34.74
CA GLY A 886 -19.49 -45.39 33.60
C GLY A 886 -18.69 -45.45 32.30
N THR A 887 -19.12 -46.23 31.31
CA THR A 887 -18.49 -46.24 29.97
C THR A 887 -19.15 -45.22 29.06
N LEU A 888 -18.37 -44.28 28.51
CA LEU A 888 -18.86 -43.27 27.57
C LEU A 888 -18.67 -43.74 26.12
N LEU A 889 -17.44 -44.10 25.77
CA LEU A 889 -17.08 -44.64 24.46
C LEU A 889 -16.08 -45.78 24.64
N HIS A 890 -16.21 -46.84 23.85
CA HIS A 890 -15.38 -48.01 24.02
C HIS A 890 -15.18 -48.85 22.76
N GLY A 891 -14.02 -49.50 22.60
CA GLY A 891 -13.93 -50.70 21.76
C GLY A 891 -12.61 -51.46 21.90
N TYR A 892 -12.69 -52.77 22.17
CA TYR A 892 -11.57 -53.73 22.13
C TYR A 892 -11.78 -54.81 21.07
N GLY A 893 -10.68 -55.38 20.58
CA GLY A 893 -10.72 -56.55 19.70
C GLY A 893 -10.86 -57.81 20.57
N ALA A 894 -11.67 -58.77 20.11
CA ALA A 894 -11.99 -59.99 20.86
C ALA A 894 -10.76 -60.86 21.26
N ALA A 895 -9.58 -60.58 20.72
CA ALA A 895 -8.32 -61.17 21.16
C ALA A 895 -7.18 -60.13 21.12
N GLY A 896 -6.66 -59.74 22.29
CA GLY A 896 -5.34 -59.10 22.39
C GLY A 896 -5.23 -57.65 22.86
N TYR A 897 -6.21 -57.11 23.61
CA TYR A 897 -6.02 -55.90 24.45
C TYR A 897 -5.68 -54.57 23.73
N ARG A 898 -5.97 -54.44 22.42
CA ARG A 898 -5.77 -53.22 21.61
C ARG A 898 -7.10 -52.50 21.35
N GLY A 899 -7.14 -51.18 21.49
CA GLY A 899 -8.39 -50.40 21.33
C GLY A 899 -8.28 -48.98 21.86
N TYR A 900 -9.42 -48.35 22.16
CA TYR A 900 -9.46 -47.11 22.94
C TYR A 900 -10.78 -47.00 23.70
N GLY A 901 -10.82 -46.21 24.77
CA GLY A 901 -12.04 -45.97 25.50
C GLY A 901 -11.97 -44.79 26.46
N VAL A 902 -13.13 -44.18 26.69
CA VAL A 902 -13.35 -43.12 27.67
C VAL A 902 -14.38 -43.64 28.68
N GLN A 903 -14.03 -43.60 29.96
CA GLN A 903 -14.86 -44.14 31.04
C GLN A 903 -14.75 -43.24 32.28
N THR A 904 -15.46 -43.54 33.35
CA THR A 904 -15.28 -42.91 34.68
C THR A 904 -14.88 -43.91 35.76
N TRP A 905 -14.32 -43.42 36.86
CA TRP A 905 -13.86 -44.24 37.98
C TRP A 905 -14.92 -44.41 39.09
N PRO A 906 -15.13 -45.63 39.62
CA PRO A 906 -16.05 -45.89 40.73
C PRO A 906 -15.66 -45.08 41.97
N SER A 907 -16.64 -44.71 42.79
CA SER A 907 -16.53 -43.89 44.02
C SER A 907 -16.09 -42.43 43.86
N THR A 908 -15.60 -42.02 42.69
CA THR A 908 -15.13 -40.64 42.45
C THR A 908 -15.80 -39.97 41.25
N GLY A 909 -16.32 -40.77 40.30
CA GLY A 909 -16.94 -40.30 39.07
C GLY A 909 -16.02 -39.50 38.13
N GLN A 910 -14.70 -39.55 38.35
CA GLN A 910 -13.70 -38.85 37.54
C GLN A 910 -13.48 -39.54 36.18
N PRO A 911 -13.33 -38.78 35.07
CA PRO A 911 -13.09 -39.35 33.76
C PRO A 911 -11.68 -39.95 33.60
N ARG A 912 -11.60 -41.03 32.83
CA ARG A 912 -10.38 -41.77 32.47
C ARG A 912 -10.37 -42.11 31.00
N TYR A 913 -9.15 -42.18 30.44
CA TYR A 913 -8.91 -42.55 29.06
C TYR A 913 -7.99 -43.76 28.98
N HIS A 914 -8.35 -44.70 28.11
CA HIS A 914 -7.59 -45.91 27.83
C HIS A 914 -7.19 -45.91 26.36
N PRO A 915 -5.88 -45.90 26.05
CA PRO A 915 -5.40 -46.18 24.70
C PRO A 915 -5.35 -47.68 24.39
N GLY A 916 -5.71 -48.59 25.31
CA GLY A 916 -5.67 -50.06 25.18
C GLY A 916 -5.77 -50.77 26.55
N TRP A 917 -6.13 -52.06 26.63
CA TRP A 917 -6.38 -52.76 27.92
C TRP A 917 -5.10 -53.22 28.64
N SER A 918 -4.01 -53.53 27.91
CA SER A 918 -2.73 -53.91 28.53
C SER A 918 -1.94 -52.71 29.06
N GLU A 919 -2.44 -51.49 28.82
CA GLU A 919 -1.90 -50.24 29.34
C GLU A 919 -2.77 -49.84 30.52
N SER A 920 -2.18 -49.79 31.72
CA SER A 920 -2.92 -49.61 32.98
C SER A 920 -3.91 -48.43 32.88
N PRO A 921 -5.18 -48.57 33.32
CA PRO A 921 -6.12 -47.46 33.41
C PRO A 921 -5.50 -46.35 34.26
N PHE A 922 -5.12 -45.23 33.65
CA PHE A 922 -4.31 -44.28 34.38
C PHE A 922 -5.16 -43.27 35.15
N TYR A 923 -5.64 -43.71 36.31
CA TYR A 923 -5.89 -42.85 37.48
C TYR A 923 -5.57 -43.49 38.86
N ASP A 924 -5.06 -44.73 38.91
CA ASP A 924 -4.88 -45.47 40.18
C ASP A 924 -3.55 -45.16 40.93
N ASN A 925 -3.11 -43.89 40.93
CA ASN A 925 -1.84 -43.49 41.57
C ASN A 925 -1.99 -42.45 42.71
N GLY A 926 -3.21 -42.09 43.12
CA GLY A 926 -3.46 -41.19 44.26
C GLY A 926 -3.09 -39.70 44.05
N VAL A 927 -2.97 -39.24 42.80
CA VAL A 927 -2.78 -37.82 42.42
C VAL A 927 -4.15 -37.22 42.06
N PRO A 928 -4.48 -35.94 42.37
CA PRO A 928 -5.78 -35.34 42.00
C PRO A 928 -6.01 -35.34 40.48
N GLY A 929 -7.23 -35.66 40.04
CA GLY A 929 -7.62 -35.80 38.63
C GLY A 929 -8.74 -34.89 38.20
N PRO A 930 -9.13 -34.97 36.91
CA PRO A 930 -10.21 -34.15 36.37
C PRO A 930 -11.45 -34.22 37.29
N PRO A 931 -12.26 -33.15 37.37
CA PRO A 931 -13.41 -33.11 38.24
C PRO A 931 -14.36 -34.29 38.04
N ASN A 932 -15.12 -34.61 39.08
CA ASN A 932 -16.23 -35.55 38.97
C ASN A 932 -17.22 -35.04 37.90
N VAL A 933 -17.65 -35.91 37.00
CA VAL A 933 -18.68 -35.61 35.98
C VAL A 933 -19.95 -36.45 36.17
N MET A 934 -20.05 -37.15 37.31
CA MET A 934 -21.11 -38.11 37.66
C MET A 934 -21.82 -37.69 38.97
N ASP A 935 -22.14 -36.41 39.12
CA ASP A 935 -22.83 -35.85 40.29
C ASP A 935 -24.34 -35.61 40.08
N GLY A 936 -24.85 -35.95 38.88
CA GLY A 936 -26.24 -35.75 38.50
C GLY A 936 -26.50 -34.49 37.68
N ASP A 937 -25.49 -33.63 37.47
CA ASP A 937 -25.58 -32.45 36.60
C ASP A 937 -24.99 -32.72 35.19
N TRP A 938 -25.31 -31.86 34.22
CA TRP A 938 -24.73 -31.92 32.87
C TRP A 938 -23.32 -31.34 32.85
N HIS A 939 -22.37 -32.15 32.37
CA HIS A 939 -20.98 -31.76 32.13
C HIS A 939 -20.58 -31.97 30.68
N HIS A 940 -19.80 -31.03 30.13
CA HIS A 940 -19.13 -31.22 28.85
C HIS A 940 -17.74 -31.81 29.06
N LEU A 941 -17.53 -33.05 28.64
CA LEU A 941 -16.25 -33.73 28.73
C LEU A 941 -15.57 -33.75 27.36
N VAL A 942 -14.35 -33.21 27.29
CA VAL A 942 -13.48 -33.30 26.11
C VAL A 942 -12.16 -33.95 26.48
N VAL A 943 -11.74 -34.94 25.68
CA VAL A 943 -10.46 -35.63 25.80
C VAL A 943 -9.66 -35.37 24.53
N THR A 944 -8.49 -34.75 24.67
CA THR A 944 -7.60 -34.46 23.53
C THR A 944 -6.29 -35.21 23.69
N ALA A 945 -5.78 -35.77 22.61
CA ALA A 945 -4.47 -36.40 22.55
C ALA A 945 -3.71 -35.85 21.34
N ASP A 946 -2.58 -35.17 21.55
CA ASP A 946 -1.77 -34.57 20.46
C ASP A 946 -0.64 -35.48 19.95
N GLY A 947 -0.60 -36.72 20.44
CA GLY A 947 0.45 -37.70 20.16
C GLY A 947 1.64 -37.65 21.12
N THR A 948 1.72 -36.60 21.94
CA THR A 948 2.70 -36.47 23.02
C THR A 948 2.02 -36.42 24.38
N GLU A 949 0.92 -35.68 24.53
CA GLU A 949 0.22 -35.45 25.79
C GLU A 949 -1.30 -35.67 25.65
N LEU A 950 -1.89 -36.32 26.66
CA LEU A 950 -3.33 -36.41 26.86
C LEU A 950 -3.79 -35.30 27.82
N ARG A 951 -4.93 -34.66 27.52
CA ARG A 951 -5.58 -33.66 28.36
C ARG A 951 -7.09 -33.92 28.48
N PHE A 952 -7.64 -33.62 29.66
CA PHE A 952 -9.08 -33.57 29.93
C PHE A 952 -9.54 -32.12 30.08
N TYR A 953 -10.69 -31.82 29.50
CA TYR A 953 -11.43 -30.59 29.73
C TYR A 953 -12.81 -30.95 30.26
N VAL A 954 -13.21 -30.31 31.35
CA VAL A 954 -14.56 -30.41 31.93
C VAL A 954 -15.16 -29.01 31.90
N ASP A 955 -16.33 -28.88 31.29
CA ASP A 955 -17.07 -27.62 31.13
C ASP A 955 -16.22 -26.49 30.53
N GLY A 956 -15.53 -26.81 29.42
CA GLY A 956 -14.72 -25.85 28.67
C GLY A 956 -13.39 -25.48 29.33
N LYS A 957 -13.10 -26.03 30.52
CA LYS A 957 -11.91 -25.73 31.30
C LYS A 957 -11.01 -26.95 31.44
N THR A 958 -9.71 -26.73 31.34
CA THR A 958 -8.71 -27.70 31.79
C THR A 958 -8.40 -27.42 33.25
N GLU A 959 -8.14 -28.45 34.05
CA GLU A 959 -7.45 -28.21 35.32
C GLU A 959 -6.04 -27.71 35.02
N ALA A 960 -5.62 -26.65 35.72
CA ALA A 960 -4.28 -26.13 35.58
C ALA A 960 -3.28 -27.23 36.00
N ASP A 961 -2.29 -27.49 35.13
CA ASP A 961 -1.16 -28.40 35.34
C ASP A 961 -1.37 -29.92 35.13
N TRP A 962 -2.56 -30.40 34.74
CA TRP A 962 -2.74 -31.83 34.43
C TRP A 962 -2.47 -32.16 32.95
N LYS A 963 -1.38 -32.90 32.69
CA LYS A 963 -1.04 -33.46 31.37
C LYS A 963 -0.26 -34.76 31.54
N LYS A 964 -0.46 -35.73 30.65
CA LYS A 964 0.22 -37.02 30.74
C LYS A 964 0.77 -37.48 29.40
N THR A 965 2.03 -37.92 29.39
CA THR A 965 2.68 -38.43 28.19
C THR A 965 2.23 -39.86 27.89
N GLN A 966 1.43 -40.04 26.84
CA GLN A 966 0.94 -41.35 26.40
C GLN A 966 0.47 -41.31 24.94
N PRO A 967 0.45 -42.46 24.24
CA PRO A 967 -0.09 -42.54 22.89
C PRO A 967 -1.57 -42.16 22.85
N ALA A 968 -2.02 -41.56 21.74
CA ALA A 968 -3.43 -41.38 21.49
C ALA A 968 -4.15 -42.73 21.47
N ILE A 969 -3.60 -43.75 20.80
CA ILE A 969 -4.22 -45.07 20.65
C ILE A 969 -3.11 -46.15 20.62
N SER A 970 -3.36 -47.34 21.16
CA SER A 970 -2.46 -48.49 21.09
C SER A 970 -2.25 -48.94 19.64
N GLN A 971 -1.00 -49.21 19.27
CA GLN A 971 -0.59 -49.45 17.88
C GLN A 971 -0.99 -50.85 17.35
N GLY A 972 -1.64 -50.89 16.18
CA GLY A 972 -2.00 -52.11 15.42
C GLY A 972 -3.36 -52.01 14.70
N SER A 973 -3.64 -52.87 13.71
CA SER A 973 -4.96 -52.92 13.05
C SER A 973 -6.02 -53.49 13.99
N TYR A 974 -7.16 -52.83 14.08
CA TYR A 974 -8.29 -53.22 14.90
C TYR A 974 -9.47 -53.66 14.03
N THR A 975 -10.15 -54.77 14.36
CA THR A 975 -11.26 -55.32 13.56
C THR A 975 -12.50 -55.66 14.41
N GLY A 976 -12.72 -54.96 15.52
CA GLY A 976 -13.86 -55.18 16.43
C GLY A 976 -14.93 -54.09 16.35
N ASP A 977 -15.97 -54.20 17.16
CA ASP A 977 -17.04 -53.20 17.23
C ASP A 977 -16.74 -52.08 18.24
N ARG A 978 -17.22 -50.86 17.95
CA ARG A 978 -17.27 -49.76 18.92
C ARG A 978 -18.63 -49.65 19.58
N PHE A 979 -18.63 -49.19 20.82
CA PHE A 979 -19.81 -49.05 21.66
C PHE A 979 -19.86 -47.68 22.34
N ILE A 980 -21.06 -47.12 22.42
CA ILE A 980 -21.38 -45.95 23.25
C ILE A 980 -22.12 -46.46 24.49
N GLY A 981 -21.81 -45.91 25.66
CA GLY A 981 -22.56 -46.19 26.89
C GLY A 981 -22.25 -47.55 27.56
N HIS A 982 -21.48 -48.42 26.91
CA HIS A 982 -21.26 -49.80 27.36
C HIS A 982 -19.89 -50.35 26.94
N HIS A 983 -19.36 -51.30 27.70
CA HIS A 983 -18.11 -52.02 27.39
C HIS A 983 -18.34 -53.22 26.45
N VAL A 984 -17.30 -53.68 25.73
CA VAL A 984 -17.48 -54.80 24.77
C VAL A 984 -17.61 -56.18 25.45
N ASP A 985 -16.96 -56.34 26.60
CA ASP A 985 -17.05 -57.52 27.45
C ASP A 985 -18.11 -57.29 28.54
N THR A 986 -19.16 -58.13 28.52
CA THR A 986 -20.33 -58.03 29.41
C THR A 986 -20.08 -58.63 30.79
N GLU A 987 -18.92 -59.25 31.05
CA GLU A 987 -18.53 -59.75 32.38
C GLU A 987 -18.12 -58.64 33.35
N TYR A 988 -17.88 -57.41 32.87
CA TYR A 988 -17.48 -56.26 33.68
C TYR A 988 -18.62 -55.24 33.84
N ASP A 989 -19.01 -54.96 35.08
CA ASP A 989 -20.02 -53.96 35.46
C ASP A 989 -19.57 -52.52 35.16
N THR A 990 -19.76 -52.08 33.92
CA THR A 990 -19.15 -50.83 33.42
C THR A 990 -20.08 -50.00 32.53
N GLN A 991 -21.38 -50.29 32.54
CA GLN A 991 -22.40 -49.50 31.83
C GLN A 991 -22.59 -48.14 32.51
N ILE A 992 -22.71 -47.07 31.72
CA ILE A 992 -23.17 -45.80 32.27
C ILE A 992 -24.70 -45.80 32.43
N VAL A 993 -25.17 -45.33 33.59
CA VAL A 993 -26.59 -45.07 33.86
C VAL A 993 -26.79 -43.56 33.93
N GLY A 994 -27.47 -42.98 32.94
CA GLY A 994 -27.60 -41.53 32.80
C GLY A 994 -27.93 -41.10 31.38
N TYR A 995 -27.56 -39.87 31.03
CA TYR A 995 -27.79 -39.24 29.74
C TYR A 995 -26.47 -38.89 29.06
N LEU A 996 -26.41 -39.08 27.74
CA LEU A 996 -25.33 -38.59 26.88
C LEU A 996 -25.92 -37.70 25.78
N ASP A 997 -25.16 -36.69 25.37
CA ASP A 997 -25.54 -35.82 24.27
C ASP A 997 -24.33 -35.27 23.48
N ASP A 998 -24.55 -34.77 22.26
CA ASP A 998 -23.60 -34.03 21.42
C ASP A 998 -22.16 -34.62 21.42
N MET A 999 -22.07 -35.89 21.04
CA MET A 999 -20.84 -36.66 21.01
C MET A 999 -20.08 -36.48 19.69
N GLY A 1000 -18.78 -36.19 19.75
CA GLY A 1000 -17.92 -35.91 18.59
C GLY A 1000 -16.57 -36.60 18.63
N ILE A 1001 -16.09 -37.03 17.46
CA ILE A 1001 -14.77 -37.67 17.31
C ILE A 1001 -13.99 -37.01 16.17
N TRP A 1002 -12.79 -36.54 16.46
CA TRP A 1002 -11.85 -35.98 15.48
C TRP A 1002 -10.65 -36.89 15.30
N ARG A 1003 -10.27 -37.13 14.04
CA ARG A 1003 -9.13 -37.97 13.66
C ARG A 1003 -7.94 -37.10 13.26
N ASN A 1004 -6.75 -37.40 13.78
CA ASN A 1004 -5.53 -36.63 13.55
C ASN A 1004 -5.66 -35.13 13.93
N LYS A 1005 -6.55 -34.80 14.87
CA LYS A 1005 -6.75 -33.44 15.39
C LYS A 1005 -6.96 -33.47 16.90
N ALA A 1006 -6.07 -32.80 17.62
CA ALA A 1006 -6.24 -32.47 19.04
C ALA A 1006 -6.81 -31.04 19.11
N LEU A 1007 -8.02 -30.86 19.63
CA LEU A 1007 -8.59 -29.52 19.79
C LEU A 1007 -7.76 -28.71 20.78
N SER A 1008 -7.52 -27.43 20.46
CA SER A 1008 -6.85 -26.52 21.38
C SER A 1008 -7.77 -26.16 22.56
N ALA A 1009 -7.21 -25.65 23.66
CA ALA A 1009 -8.01 -25.19 24.79
C ALA A 1009 -9.03 -24.09 24.37
N THR A 1010 -8.67 -23.27 23.39
CA THR A 1010 -9.56 -22.27 22.79
C THR A 1010 -10.67 -22.90 21.96
N ASP A 1011 -10.37 -23.90 21.13
CA ASP A 1011 -11.41 -24.63 20.37
C ASP A 1011 -12.38 -25.34 21.31
N VAL A 1012 -11.88 -25.88 22.43
CA VAL A 1012 -12.71 -26.53 23.46
C VAL A 1012 -13.58 -25.52 24.21
N ALA A 1013 -13.04 -24.35 24.56
CA ALA A 1013 -13.81 -23.26 25.17
C ALA A 1013 -14.92 -22.77 24.24
N LEU A 1014 -14.62 -22.61 22.96
CA LEU A 1014 -15.58 -22.24 21.92
C LEU A 1014 -16.66 -23.32 21.76
N LEU A 1015 -16.26 -24.59 21.64
CA LEU A 1015 -17.17 -25.73 21.50
C LEU A 1015 -18.11 -25.84 22.71
N HIS A 1016 -17.57 -25.74 23.92
CA HIS A 1016 -18.35 -25.75 25.15
C HIS A 1016 -19.34 -24.59 25.23
N GLY A 1017 -18.84 -23.37 25.00
CA GLY A 1017 -19.64 -22.15 25.12
C GLY A 1017 -20.78 -22.11 24.09
N LEU A 1018 -20.51 -22.51 22.84
CA LEU A 1018 -21.56 -22.63 21.82
C LEU A 1018 -22.56 -23.74 22.18
N GLY A 1019 -22.09 -24.88 22.70
CA GLY A 1019 -22.98 -25.91 23.24
C GLY A 1019 -23.91 -25.39 24.34
N ARG A 1020 -23.39 -24.64 25.32
CA ARG A 1020 -24.17 -24.09 26.44
C ARG A 1020 -25.13 -22.97 26.03
N VAL A 1021 -24.64 -22.02 25.24
CA VAL A 1021 -25.36 -20.78 24.97
C VAL A 1021 -26.31 -20.94 23.79
N GLN A 1022 -25.98 -21.80 22.82
CA GLN A 1022 -26.66 -21.90 21.54
C GLN A 1022 -27.31 -23.27 21.23
N GLY A 1023 -26.80 -24.37 21.79
CA GLY A 1023 -27.20 -25.75 21.47
C GLY A 1023 -26.63 -26.19 20.12
N SER A 1024 -25.41 -26.73 20.12
CA SER A 1024 -24.59 -26.89 18.90
C SER A 1024 -24.35 -28.35 18.55
N ASP A 1025 -24.72 -28.76 17.33
CA ASP A 1025 -24.59 -30.14 16.80
C ASP A 1025 -23.17 -30.57 16.36
N LEU A 1026 -22.15 -29.84 16.85
CA LEU A 1026 -20.73 -29.93 16.50
C LEU A 1026 -20.36 -29.53 15.07
N SER A 1027 -21.32 -29.22 14.18
CA SER A 1027 -21.07 -28.98 12.76
C SER A 1027 -20.55 -27.57 12.44
N TRP A 1028 -20.65 -26.62 13.38
CA TRP A 1028 -20.26 -25.21 13.17
C TRP A 1028 -18.98 -24.78 13.90
N LEU A 1029 -18.19 -25.73 14.41
CA LEU A 1029 -16.94 -25.43 15.11
C LEU A 1029 -15.96 -24.67 14.19
N ASP A 1030 -15.90 -25.04 12.92
CA ASP A 1030 -15.02 -24.39 11.95
C ASP A 1030 -15.45 -22.93 11.70
N GLU A 1031 -16.76 -22.64 11.60
CA GLU A 1031 -17.30 -21.28 11.51
C GLU A 1031 -17.00 -20.46 12.76
N GLY A 1032 -17.16 -21.03 13.96
CA GLY A 1032 -16.83 -20.37 15.21
C GLY A 1032 -15.33 -20.08 15.35
N THR A 1033 -14.47 -21.01 14.95
CA THR A 1033 -13.02 -20.83 14.98
C THR A 1033 -12.59 -19.77 13.95
N VAL A 1034 -13.24 -19.72 12.78
CA VAL A 1034 -13.05 -18.66 11.77
C VAL A 1034 -13.47 -17.31 12.31
N LEU A 1035 -14.63 -17.23 12.97
CA LEU A 1035 -15.10 -16.02 13.62
C LEU A 1035 -14.07 -15.53 14.62
N TRP A 1036 -13.68 -16.37 15.58
CA TRP A 1036 -12.70 -16.03 16.62
C TRP A 1036 -11.34 -15.59 16.06
N ALA A 1037 -10.90 -16.19 14.95
CA ALA A 1037 -9.66 -15.79 14.29
C ALA A 1037 -9.70 -14.39 13.65
N GLY A 1038 -10.90 -13.81 13.48
CA GLY A 1038 -11.11 -12.44 13.00
C GLY A 1038 -10.58 -11.36 13.94
N SER A 1039 -10.49 -10.11 13.45
CA SER A 1039 -10.29 -8.94 14.33
C SER A 1039 -11.52 -8.69 15.16
N VAL A 1040 -11.37 -8.10 16.35
CA VAL A 1040 -12.50 -7.53 17.13
C VAL A 1040 -13.47 -6.79 16.21
N GLY A 1041 -14.76 -7.15 16.27
CA GLY A 1041 -15.82 -6.71 15.39
C GLY A 1041 -16.03 -7.57 14.13
N ALA A 1042 -15.28 -8.65 13.94
CA ALA A 1042 -15.58 -9.65 12.90
C ALA A 1042 -16.88 -10.35 13.25
N GLU A 1043 -17.75 -10.55 12.27
CA GLU A 1043 -19.10 -11.10 12.44
C GLU A 1043 -19.26 -12.42 11.68
N ALA A 1044 -20.03 -13.35 12.24
CA ALA A 1044 -20.46 -14.56 11.55
C ALA A 1044 -21.83 -15.03 12.04
N THR A 1045 -22.60 -15.61 11.13
CA THR A 1045 -23.82 -16.33 11.50
C THR A 1045 -23.49 -17.77 11.82
N ILE A 1046 -23.67 -18.16 13.06
CA ILE A 1046 -23.57 -19.54 13.53
C ILE A 1046 -25.00 -19.95 13.86
N ASP A 1047 -25.55 -20.98 13.22
CA ASP A 1047 -26.93 -21.48 13.44
C ASP A 1047 -27.99 -20.39 13.57
N GLY A 1048 -28.05 -19.53 12.55
CA GLY A 1048 -29.04 -18.45 12.47
C GLY A 1048 -28.87 -17.33 13.48
N VAL A 1049 -27.85 -17.36 14.34
CA VAL A 1049 -27.51 -16.30 15.30
C VAL A 1049 -26.26 -15.56 14.85
N GLN A 1050 -26.32 -14.23 14.87
CA GLN A 1050 -25.16 -13.38 14.58
C GLN A 1050 -24.28 -13.24 15.81
N TRP A 1051 -23.00 -13.52 15.61
CA TRP A 1051 -21.95 -13.39 16.62
C TRP A 1051 -20.88 -12.45 16.13
N GLU A 1052 -20.28 -11.71 17.05
CA GLU A 1052 -19.11 -10.88 16.80
C GLU A 1052 -17.94 -11.24 17.73
N THR A 1053 -16.72 -11.04 17.23
CA THR A 1053 -15.52 -11.06 18.08
C THR A 1053 -15.41 -9.80 18.92
N THR A 1054 -15.02 -9.95 20.18
CA THR A 1054 -14.93 -8.85 21.14
C THR A 1054 -13.74 -9.02 22.09
N SER A 1055 -13.40 -7.95 22.81
CA SER A 1055 -12.42 -7.96 23.89
C SER A 1055 -13.01 -7.35 25.17
N GLY A 1056 -12.41 -7.65 26.32
CA GLY A 1056 -12.82 -7.09 27.61
C GLY A 1056 -14.01 -7.80 28.26
N LEU A 1057 -14.26 -9.07 27.90
CA LEU A 1057 -15.21 -9.93 28.60
C LEU A 1057 -14.66 -10.26 30.00
N ASN A 1058 -15.55 -10.30 30.98
CA ASN A 1058 -15.20 -10.69 32.35
C ASN A 1058 -15.16 -12.21 32.45
N GLY A 1059 -14.00 -12.77 32.79
CA GLY A 1059 -13.83 -14.21 32.99
C GLY A 1059 -12.44 -14.70 32.59
N SER A 1060 -12.23 -16.00 32.77
CA SER A 1060 -11.08 -16.75 32.29
C SER A 1060 -11.46 -17.58 31.06
N LEU A 1061 -10.47 -18.11 30.34
CA LEU A 1061 -10.69 -19.02 29.20
C LEU A 1061 -11.71 -20.12 29.54
N GLY A 1062 -12.73 -20.27 28.70
CA GLY A 1062 -13.82 -21.24 28.89
C GLY A 1062 -15.01 -20.70 29.70
N ASP A 1063 -14.91 -19.52 30.31
CA ASP A 1063 -16.07 -18.85 30.90
C ASP A 1063 -17.04 -18.40 29.81
N TRP A 1064 -18.32 -18.49 30.11
CA TRP A 1064 -19.42 -18.09 29.24
C TRP A 1064 -20.55 -17.47 30.08
N GLY A 1065 -21.46 -16.77 29.43
CA GLY A 1065 -22.66 -16.25 30.09
C GLY A 1065 -23.69 -15.76 29.08
N GLY A 1066 -24.83 -15.30 29.59
CA GLY A 1066 -25.96 -14.90 28.76
C GLY A 1066 -26.71 -16.09 28.14
N SER A 1067 -27.51 -15.81 27.11
CA SER A 1067 -28.58 -16.69 26.65
C SER A 1067 -28.92 -16.42 25.18
N LYS A 1068 -29.16 -17.46 24.35
CA LYS A 1068 -29.68 -17.31 22.97
C LYS A 1068 -31.00 -16.54 22.94
N ASN A 1069 -31.88 -16.77 23.91
CA ASN A 1069 -33.16 -16.07 24.03
C ASN A 1069 -32.99 -14.61 24.48
N GLY A 1070 -32.04 -14.37 25.40
CA GLY A 1070 -31.68 -13.03 25.88
C GLY A 1070 -30.87 -12.20 24.88
N ARG A 1071 -30.29 -12.85 23.86
CA ARG A 1071 -29.38 -12.26 22.86
C ARG A 1071 -28.18 -11.54 23.48
N ASP A 1072 -27.75 -12.02 24.63
CA ASP A 1072 -26.66 -11.48 25.43
C ASP A 1072 -25.56 -12.53 25.67
N GLY A 1073 -25.59 -13.63 24.91
CA GLY A 1073 -24.64 -14.72 24.98
C GLY A 1073 -23.20 -14.27 24.72
N TYR A 1074 -22.25 -14.73 25.53
CA TYR A 1074 -20.81 -14.50 25.30
C TYR A 1074 -19.96 -15.69 25.75
N ILE A 1075 -18.78 -15.82 25.16
CA ILE A 1075 -17.81 -16.90 25.41
C ILE A 1075 -16.41 -16.30 25.46
N VAL A 1076 -15.65 -16.56 26.52
CA VAL A 1076 -14.26 -16.11 26.71
C VAL A 1076 -13.30 -17.15 26.14
N LEU A 1077 -12.46 -16.71 25.18
CA LEU A 1077 -11.62 -17.57 24.33
C LEU A 1077 -10.11 -17.34 24.50
N ASP A 1078 -9.72 -16.36 25.32
CA ASP A 1078 -8.34 -16.18 25.78
C ASP A 1078 -8.24 -15.64 27.22
N ALA A 1079 -7.02 -15.66 27.77
CA ALA A 1079 -6.75 -15.21 29.15
C ALA A 1079 -6.81 -13.69 29.35
N SER A 1080 -6.93 -12.90 28.28
CA SER A 1080 -7.03 -11.44 28.32
C SER A 1080 -8.47 -10.91 28.24
N GLY A 1081 -9.46 -11.81 28.28
CA GLY A 1081 -10.88 -11.47 28.15
C GLY A 1081 -11.31 -11.25 26.69
N GLY A 1082 -10.53 -11.74 25.72
CA GLY A 1082 -10.95 -11.85 24.33
C GLY A 1082 -11.93 -13.00 24.14
N GLY A 1083 -12.93 -12.81 23.28
CA GLY A 1083 -13.92 -13.84 23.00
C GLY A 1083 -14.91 -13.48 21.92
N ILE A 1084 -16.05 -14.17 21.88
CA ILE A 1084 -17.17 -13.85 21.01
C ILE A 1084 -18.41 -13.51 21.82
N ARG A 1085 -19.26 -12.62 21.30
CA ARG A 1085 -20.57 -12.30 21.89
C ARG A 1085 -21.66 -12.23 20.81
N MET A 1086 -22.88 -12.51 21.20
CA MET A 1086 -24.05 -12.36 20.35
C MET A 1086 -24.29 -10.88 20.07
N MET A 1087 -24.62 -10.57 18.82
CA MET A 1087 -25.03 -9.22 18.46
C MET A 1087 -26.50 -9.00 18.81
N ALA A 1088 -26.79 -7.86 19.43
CA ALA A 1088 -28.17 -7.38 19.54
C ALA A 1088 -28.63 -6.91 18.16
N ASN A 1089 -29.79 -7.39 17.69
CA ASN A 1089 -30.39 -6.91 16.43
C ASN A 1089 -30.72 -5.42 16.47
#